data_AF-A0A444VX99-F1
#
_entry.id   AF-A0A444VX99-F1
#
_cell.length_a   1.000
_cell.length_b   1.000
_cell.length_c   1.000
_cell.angle_alpha   90.00
_cell.angle_beta   90.00
_cell.angle_gamma   90.00
#
_symmetry.space_group_name_H-M   'P 1'
#
loop_
_entity.id
_entity.type
_entity.pdbx_description
1 polymer ?
#
loop_
_entity_poly.entity_id
_entity_poly.type
_entity_poly.pdbx_seq_one_letter_code
_entity_poly.pdbx_strand_id
1 'polypeptide(L)'
;MKIENSKILFWLCIVFACCFCRKGYAQDVDLENFYKPNFKVTGNINANMMYYNSNMENSREPFTYLFSGSLNISAFNFNVPLFYSFTNQGNNLGYTAPFDFNRLSIMPKYKWVKAYIGNVNMIFSPYTLSGYPFKGVGLELTPNSPFKIALMGGQLLKAVSEENASGGIPVYQRFGYGAKVGFEKTQYKLGWIGFYAKDDANSLNITTDKGVTPKENFVNSLIFSTSVVKNLNLNVEYALSVLTDDTRSERISGGGFRDKIFSSKESTSYMNAFNVNFDYNIQKSTVGLTYERIDPNYSTLGALYFNNDLENIALRFARPFYHDKITVSTSLGFQKDDLDKVKKQDTKRVVGSINMNYRVTDQINITGSYSNFSTYTNKKLDQFELINNPNVVQADTLDYKQLSQNANVNMSYAFGKKRNQNLNFNYSIAGQANEQGGIIRKGQASTVQNYNLAHTVSFLATKVALNSSLNYTNNQVSRNNNSSMGASVGASKKLFKDKLNTNLGFLYNNSQGNMNSSSVFGVKFNNSYVMLERHNFSLNIISMFRSSTNTQKFNDLTATLNYSCSLDKIKLPAKKEPKKEKEEVLNPILKINHKDKTYEGTRDEIIKQLQDMQLALRPMPKEDVDELQHLLTLTTLTPDDDSFKEKALNYLKAYDANNDILNKYDSYILETAKSLKEEMIRKDEGYENDYVMALGRVNKHKMHGVSEQDVTDKVSYNSYLKLVDRKNKKLQPLLVHRWMYNEIAILSNTPVDQISKNENLSAFNKEELGDFFKMMKEKKTDAAVIEEIKIKLIRFYHDLALKNVKGDEVDFKFLKNN
;
A
#
# COMPACT_ATOMS: atom_id res chain seq x y z
N MET A 1 -55.68 13.13 -37.38
CA MET A 1 -55.58 14.12 -36.28
C MET A 1 -55.35 13.38 -34.96
N LYS A 2 -54.09 13.04 -34.59
CA LYS A 2 -53.68 12.45 -33.28
C LYS A 2 -52.20 12.00 -33.32
N ILE A 3 -51.24 12.91 -33.17
CA ILE A 3 -49.83 12.57 -32.81
C ILE A 3 -49.23 13.55 -31.76
N GLU A 4 -49.90 14.65 -31.38
CA GLU A 4 -49.25 15.65 -30.50
C GLU A 4 -49.32 15.38 -28.99
N ASN A 5 -50.10 14.42 -28.51
CA ASN A 5 -50.36 14.29 -27.06
C ASN A 5 -49.38 13.41 -26.24
N SER A 6 -48.43 12.68 -26.85
CA SER A 6 -47.51 11.82 -26.08
C SER A 6 -46.39 12.61 -25.38
N LYS A 7 -45.88 13.68 -26.02
CA LYS A 7 -44.88 14.57 -25.43
C LYS A 7 -45.43 15.39 -24.27
N ILE A 8 -46.70 15.81 -24.38
CA ILE A 8 -47.42 16.54 -23.33
C ILE A 8 -47.69 15.63 -22.12
N LEU A 9 -48.04 14.35 -22.33
CA LEU A 9 -48.24 13.39 -21.24
C LEU A 9 -46.93 13.04 -20.52
N PHE A 10 -45.82 12.91 -21.26
CA PHE A 10 -44.49 12.70 -20.69
C PHE A 10 -44.01 13.91 -19.86
N TRP A 11 -44.21 15.13 -20.38
CA TRP A 11 -43.93 16.37 -19.64
C TRP A 11 -44.86 16.55 -18.43
N LEU A 12 -46.15 16.23 -18.55
CA LEU A 12 -47.08 16.24 -17.43
C LEU A 12 -46.69 15.22 -16.35
N CYS A 13 -46.24 14.02 -16.71
CA CYS A 13 -45.73 13.03 -15.76
C CYS A 13 -44.46 13.50 -15.05
N ILE A 14 -43.54 14.18 -15.74
CA ILE A 14 -42.34 14.78 -15.13
C ILE A 14 -42.73 15.93 -14.21
N VAL A 15 -43.66 16.80 -14.61
CA VAL A 15 -44.17 17.90 -13.78
C VAL A 15 -44.94 17.37 -12.57
N PHE A 16 -45.74 16.30 -12.71
CA PHE A 16 -46.44 15.65 -11.59
C PHE A 16 -45.45 14.95 -10.63
N ALA A 17 -44.41 14.31 -11.15
CA ALA A 17 -43.34 13.72 -10.35
C ALA A 17 -42.52 14.78 -9.60
N CYS A 18 -42.32 15.96 -10.19
CA CYS A 18 -41.70 17.11 -9.54
C CYS A 18 -42.63 17.80 -8.51
N CYS A 19 -43.95 17.83 -8.74
CA CYS A 19 -44.91 18.46 -7.83
C CYS A 19 -45.19 17.64 -6.55
N PHE A 20 -44.96 16.32 -6.55
CA PHE A 20 -45.01 15.49 -5.34
C PHE A 20 -43.79 15.61 -4.40
N CYS A 21 -42.75 16.34 -4.80
CA CYS A 21 -41.57 16.65 -3.97
C CYS A 21 -41.72 17.92 -3.11
N ARG A 22 -42.95 18.29 -2.72
CA ARG A 22 -43.22 19.48 -1.88
C ARG A 22 -42.79 19.37 -0.41
N LYS A 23 -42.33 18.19 0.04
CA LYS A 23 -41.57 18.08 1.30
C LYS A 23 -40.09 18.08 0.97
N GLY A 24 -39.53 19.28 0.85
CA GLY A 24 -38.08 19.45 0.94
C GLY A 24 -37.63 18.93 2.30
N TYR A 25 -37.14 17.70 2.35
CA TYR A 25 -36.31 17.27 3.47
C TYR A 25 -35.08 18.16 3.44
N ALA A 26 -35.00 19.07 4.41
CA ALA A 26 -33.78 19.82 4.68
C ALA A 26 -32.65 18.79 4.76
N GLN A 27 -31.76 18.82 3.77
CA GLN A 27 -30.62 17.93 3.78
C GLN A 27 -29.65 18.50 4.79
N ASP A 28 -29.33 17.72 5.81
CA ASP A 28 -28.26 18.05 6.75
C ASP A 28 -26.97 18.25 5.92
N VAL A 29 -26.51 19.50 5.90
CA VAL A 29 -25.22 19.86 5.31
C VAL A 29 -24.27 19.80 6.48
N ASP A 30 -23.47 18.73 6.50
CA ASP A 30 -22.37 18.56 7.44
C ASP A 30 -21.34 19.69 7.21
N LEU A 31 -21.60 20.84 7.84
CA LEU A 31 -20.82 22.06 7.75
C LEU A 31 -19.39 21.83 8.24
N GLU A 32 -19.19 20.91 9.19
CA GLU A 32 -17.90 20.58 9.79
C GLU A 32 -16.90 20.04 8.75
N ASN A 33 -17.39 19.22 7.81
CA ASN A 33 -16.58 18.72 6.70
C ASN A 33 -16.36 19.77 5.59
N PHE A 34 -17.19 20.82 5.50
CA PHE A 34 -17.08 21.87 4.47
C PHE A 34 -15.89 22.82 4.73
N TYR A 35 -15.55 23.06 6.01
CA TYR A 35 -14.47 23.99 6.40
C TYR A 35 -13.04 23.43 6.24
N LYS A 36 -12.86 22.12 6.07
CA LYS A 36 -11.55 21.49 5.77
C LYS A 36 -11.69 20.46 4.64
N PRO A 37 -11.49 20.84 3.36
CA PRO A 37 -11.62 19.91 2.23
C PRO A 37 -10.62 18.77 2.36
N ASN A 38 -11.08 17.61 2.83
CA ASN A 38 -10.29 16.38 2.90
C ASN A 38 -10.38 15.66 1.55
N PHE A 39 -9.83 16.29 0.52
CA PHE A 39 -9.75 15.71 -0.81
C PHE A 39 -8.76 14.55 -0.77
N LYS A 40 -9.24 13.34 -1.03
CA LYS A 40 -8.43 12.13 -1.08
C LYS A 40 -8.54 11.52 -2.46
N VAL A 41 -7.42 11.47 -3.17
CA VAL A 41 -7.28 10.57 -4.32
C VAL A 41 -6.70 9.27 -3.82
N THR A 42 -7.44 8.20 -4.05
CA THR A 42 -6.97 6.83 -3.82
C THR A 42 -7.11 6.03 -5.10
N GLY A 43 -6.27 5.05 -5.35
CA GLY A 43 -6.44 4.22 -6.54
C GLY A 43 -5.20 3.45 -6.95
N ASN A 44 -5.26 2.91 -8.15
CA ASN A 44 -4.13 2.28 -8.79
C ASN A 44 -4.05 2.69 -10.26
N ILE A 45 -2.82 2.87 -10.73
CA ILE A 45 -2.47 3.07 -12.13
C ILE A 45 -1.64 1.86 -12.53
N ASN A 46 -2.01 1.17 -13.59
CA ASN A 46 -1.31 0.00 -14.11
C ASN A 46 -0.95 0.19 -15.59
N ALA A 47 0.24 -0.25 -15.95
CA ALA A 47 0.70 -0.36 -17.32
C ALA A 47 1.32 -1.74 -17.49
N ASN A 48 0.74 -2.56 -18.35
CA ASN A 48 1.27 -3.84 -18.76
C ASN A 48 1.75 -3.73 -20.20
N MET A 49 2.98 -4.16 -20.45
CA MET A 49 3.57 -4.24 -21.78
C MET A 49 4.10 -5.65 -21.96
N MET A 50 3.75 -6.30 -23.07
CA MET A 50 4.21 -7.63 -23.40
C MET A 50 4.89 -7.61 -24.76
N TYR A 51 6.15 -8.02 -24.76
CA TYR A 51 6.90 -8.36 -25.95
C TYR A 51 6.93 -9.87 -26.14
N TYR A 52 6.75 -10.31 -27.37
CA TYR A 52 6.86 -11.71 -27.76
C TYR A 52 7.70 -11.87 -29.00
N ASN A 53 8.51 -12.91 -29.00
CA ASN A 53 9.21 -13.35 -30.19
C ASN A 53 9.24 -14.88 -30.21
N SER A 54 9.06 -15.47 -31.38
CA SER A 54 9.22 -16.90 -31.61
C SER A 54 9.63 -17.13 -33.06
N ASN A 55 10.45 -18.16 -33.30
CA ASN A 55 10.86 -18.59 -34.63
C ASN A 55 9.82 -19.50 -35.33
N MET A 56 8.55 -19.40 -34.96
CA MET A 56 7.43 -20.15 -35.53
C MET A 56 6.71 -19.31 -36.60
N GLU A 57 6.24 -19.94 -37.69
CA GLU A 57 5.65 -19.25 -38.86
C GLU A 57 4.42 -18.37 -38.53
N ASN A 58 3.58 -18.76 -37.57
CA ASN A 58 2.40 -18.00 -37.14
C ASN A 58 2.59 -17.43 -35.73
N SER A 59 3.50 -16.47 -35.58
CA SER A 59 3.73 -15.79 -34.31
C SER A 59 2.65 -14.74 -34.03
N ARG A 60 2.24 -14.58 -32.76
CA ARG A 60 1.38 -13.47 -32.33
C ARG A 60 2.10 -12.13 -32.53
N GLU A 61 1.32 -11.06 -32.58
CA GLU A 61 1.84 -9.68 -32.63
C GLU A 61 2.97 -9.47 -31.61
N PRO A 62 4.11 -8.91 -32.04
CA PRO A 62 5.33 -8.91 -31.25
C PRO A 62 5.24 -7.97 -30.03
N PHE A 63 4.35 -6.97 -30.05
CA PHE A 63 4.20 -6.03 -28.94
C PHE A 63 2.73 -5.67 -28.66
N THR A 64 2.33 -5.84 -27.41
CA THR A 64 1.00 -5.44 -26.93
C THR A 64 1.13 -4.65 -25.64
N TYR A 65 0.24 -3.68 -25.43
CA TYR A 65 0.17 -2.92 -24.18
C TYR A 65 -1.26 -2.81 -23.65
N LEU A 66 -1.37 -2.67 -22.34
CA LEU A 66 -2.62 -2.39 -21.62
C LEU A 66 -2.33 -1.39 -20.50
N PHE A 67 -2.80 -0.17 -20.69
CA PHE A 67 -2.83 0.87 -19.65
C PHE A 67 -4.19 0.84 -18.98
N SER A 68 -4.25 0.46 -17.72
CA SER A 68 -5.51 0.36 -16.99
C SER A 68 -5.37 0.90 -15.58
N GLY A 69 -6.47 1.25 -14.94
CA GLY A 69 -6.41 1.73 -13.57
C GLY A 69 -7.77 2.06 -13.01
N SER A 70 -7.80 2.22 -11.69
CA SER A 70 -8.95 2.71 -10.97
C SER A 70 -8.52 3.86 -10.08
N LEU A 71 -9.00 5.06 -10.37
CA LEU A 71 -8.82 6.24 -9.54
C LEU A 71 -10.12 6.51 -8.79
N ASN A 72 -10.05 6.85 -7.52
CA ASN A 72 -11.21 7.19 -6.72
C ASN A 72 -10.93 8.54 -6.06
N ILE A 73 -11.71 9.54 -6.49
CA ILE A 73 -11.64 10.89 -5.98
C ILE A 73 -12.73 11.03 -4.93
N SER A 74 -12.36 11.20 -3.67
CA SER A 74 -13.32 11.42 -2.60
C SER A 74 -13.11 12.78 -1.96
N ALA A 75 -14.19 13.53 -1.79
CA ALA A 75 -14.20 14.84 -1.15
C ALA A 75 -15.58 15.05 -0.53
N PHE A 76 -15.63 15.40 0.75
CA PHE A 76 -16.90 15.56 1.48
C PHE A 76 -17.78 14.29 1.34
N ASN A 77 -19.03 14.45 0.89
CA ASN A 77 -19.98 13.38 0.58
C ASN A 77 -19.92 12.90 -0.88
N PHE A 78 -18.97 13.42 -1.68
CA PHE A 78 -18.71 12.96 -3.05
C PHE A 78 -17.65 11.86 -3.07
N ASN A 79 -17.92 10.81 -3.84
CA ASN A 79 -16.99 9.74 -4.16
C ASN A 79 -17.08 9.41 -5.64
N VAL A 80 -16.02 9.63 -6.40
CA VAL A 80 -15.98 9.49 -7.86
C VAL A 80 -14.94 8.44 -8.24
N PRO A 81 -15.32 7.15 -8.29
CA PRO A 81 -14.57 6.12 -8.97
C PRO A 81 -14.52 6.39 -10.48
N LEU A 82 -13.32 6.33 -11.02
CA LEU A 82 -12.94 6.44 -12.42
C LEU A 82 -12.17 5.17 -12.77
N PHE A 83 -12.64 4.43 -13.76
CA PHE A 83 -11.95 3.27 -14.30
C PHE A 83 -11.59 3.53 -15.76
N TYR A 84 -10.37 3.19 -16.13
CA TYR A 84 -9.94 3.27 -17.52
C TYR A 84 -9.16 2.02 -17.92
N SER A 85 -9.23 1.68 -19.20
CA SER A 85 -8.50 0.58 -19.83
C SER A 85 -8.26 0.94 -21.28
N PHE A 86 -7.00 1.09 -21.66
CA PHE A 86 -6.55 1.44 -23.00
C PHE A 86 -5.55 0.41 -23.50
N THR A 87 -5.75 -0.13 -24.69
CA THR A 87 -4.89 -1.13 -25.31
C THR A 87 -4.75 -0.86 -26.81
N ASN A 88 -3.65 -1.31 -27.40
CA ASN A 88 -3.52 -1.41 -28.86
C ASN A 88 -4.22 -2.63 -29.44
N GLN A 89 -4.75 -3.54 -28.61
CA GLN A 89 -5.59 -4.64 -29.10
C GLN A 89 -6.95 -4.10 -29.57
N GLY A 90 -7.52 -4.72 -30.60
CA GLY A 90 -8.72 -4.23 -31.28
C GLY A 90 -8.41 -3.75 -32.69
N ASN A 91 -9.07 -2.68 -33.13
CA ASN A 91 -8.97 -2.16 -34.51
C ASN A 91 -7.53 -1.86 -34.96
N ASN A 92 -6.66 -1.41 -34.05
CA ASN A 92 -5.24 -1.13 -34.35
C ASN A 92 -4.45 -2.39 -34.75
N LEU A 93 -4.93 -3.58 -34.40
CA LEU A 93 -4.38 -4.89 -34.79
C LEU A 93 -5.39 -5.68 -35.66
N GLY A 94 -6.38 -5.01 -36.25
CA GLY A 94 -7.36 -5.62 -37.16
C GLY A 94 -8.47 -6.43 -36.49
N TYR A 95 -8.60 -6.41 -35.16
CA TYR A 95 -9.67 -7.13 -34.45
C TYR A 95 -10.88 -6.22 -34.24
N THR A 96 -11.99 -6.47 -34.93
CA THR A 96 -13.26 -5.81 -34.62
C THR A 96 -14.10 -6.70 -33.70
N ALA A 97 -14.71 -6.08 -32.70
CA ALA A 97 -15.63 -6.74 -31.78
C ALA A 97 -16.83 -5.82 -31.57
N PRO A 98 -18.02 -6.37 -31.24
CA PRO A 98 -19.21 -5.55 -31.04
C PRO A 98 -19.22 -4.80 -29.69
N PHE A 99 -18.06 -4.70 -29.03
CA PHE A 99 -17.83 -3.96 -27.80
C PHE A 99 -16.52 -3.17 -27.87
N ASP A 100 -16.41 -2.12 -27.06
CA ASP A 100 -15.20 -1.32 -26.98
C ASP A 100 -14.07 -2.02 -26.22
N PHE A 101 -12.87 -2.07 -26.82
CA PHE A 101 -11.64 -2.46 -26.13
C PHE A 101 -11.13 -1.35 -25.21
N ASN A 102 -11.21 -0.11 -25.68
CA ASN A 102 -10.82 1.08 -24.93
C ASN A 102 -12.01 1.61 -24.12
N ARG A 103 -11.92 1.53 -22.79
CA ARG A 103 -13.02 1.80 -21.88
C ARG A 103 -12.66 2.91 -20.91
N LEU A 104 -13.61 3.81 -20.72
CA LEU A 104 -13.61 4.82 -19.67
C LEU A 104 -14.96 4.77 -18.94
N SER A 105 -14.92 4.70 -17.62
CA SER A 105 -16.10 4.64 -16.75
C SER A 105 -15.95 5.59 -15.59
N ILE A 106 -16.97 6.39 -15.32
CA ILE A 106 -17.03 7.33 -14.19
C ILE A 106 -18.30 7.02 -13.40
N MET A 107 -18.19 6.83 -12.09
CA MET A 107 -19.33 6.42 -11.26
C MET A 107 -19.56 7.37 -10.06
N PRO A 108 -19.79 8.68 -10.29
CA PRO A 108 -19.86 9.64 -9.19
C PRO A 108 -21.02 9.32 -8.25
N LYS A 109 -20.72 9.26 -6.95
CA LYS A 109 -21.66 9.05 -5.87
C LYS A 109 -21.68 10.27 -4.96
N TYR A 110 -22.86 10.83 -4.73
CA TYR A 110 -23.13 11.85 -3.74
C TYR A 110 -24.21 11.38 -2.78
N LYS A 111 -23.85 11.17 -1.51
CA LYS A 111 -24.76 10.63 -0.48
C LYS A 111 -25.45 9.33 -0.99
N TRP A 112 -26.75 9.40 -1.26
CA TRP A 112 -27.59 8.30 -1.72
C TRP A 112 -27.74 8.22 -3.24
N VAL A 113 -27.19 9.17 -4.00
CA VAL A 113 -27.26 9.21 -5.47
C VAL A 113 -25.95 8.70 -6.04
N LYS A 114 -25.97 7.69 -6.91
CA LYS A 114 -24.82 7.19 -7.65
C LYS A 114 -25.14 7.20 -9.14
N ALA A 115 -24.38 7.94 -9.94
CA ALA A 115 -24.48 7.85 -11.39
C ALA A 115 -23.42 6.88 -11.94
N TYR A 116 -23.68 6.36 -13.12
CA TYR A 116 -22.78 5.52 -13.91
C TYR A 116 -22.69 6.18 -15.29
N ILE A 117 -21.49 6.45 -15.78
CA ILE A 117 -21.27 7.22 -17.02
C ILE A 117 -20.11 6.58 -17.80
N GLY A 118 -20.29 6.36 -19.10
CA GLY A 118 -19.28 5.78 -19.98
C GLY A 118 -19.52 4.29 -20.21
N ASN A 119 -18.46 3.48 -20.18
CA ASN A 119 -18.48 2.03 -20.50
C ASN A 119 -18.68 1.19 -19.24
N VAL A 120 -19.86 1.29 -18.66
CA VAL A 120 -20.20 0.76 -17.34
C VAL A 120 -20.96 -0.57 -17.48
N ASN A 121 -21.19 -1.24 -16.34
CA ASN A 121 -22.15 -2.32 -16.25
C ASN A 121 -23.01 -2.13 -15.00
N MET A 122 -24.22 -2.69 -15.04
CA MET A 122 -25.14 -2.74 -13.90
C MET A 122 -25.73 -4.14 -13.82
N ILE A 123 -26.06 -4.58 -12.61
CA ILE A 123 -26.66 -5.89 -12.35
C ILE A 123 -28.00 -5.65 -11.65
N PHE A 124 -29.09 -6.06 -12.29
CA PHE A 124 -30.43 -6.02 -11.70
C PHE A 124 -30.83 -7.39 -11.15
N SER A 125 -30.71 -8.44 -11.98
CA SER A 125 -30.88 -9.84 -11.60
C SER A 125 -30.26 -10.78 -12.65
N PRO A 126 -29.94 -12.04 -12.28
CA PRO A 126 -29.46 -13.07 -13.21
C PRO A 126 -30.42 -13.44 -14.35
N TYR A 127 -31.71 -13.06 -14.28
CA TYR A 127 -32.71 -13.36 -15.30
C TYR A 127 -33.10 -12.14 -16.14
N THR A 128 -32.52 -10.97 -15.86
CA THR A 128 -32.84 -9.70 -16.52
C THR A 128 -31.56 -9.05 -17.06
N LEU A 129 -31.16 -7.89 -16.53
CA LEU A 129 -29.84 -7.30 -16.78
C LEU A 129 -28.81 -7.93 -15.82
N SER A 130 -27.96 -8.82 -16.32
CA SER A 130 -26.94 -9.52 -15.51
C SER A 130 -25.51 -9.08 -15.88
N GLY A 131 -25.23 -7.79 -15.71
CA GLY A 131 -23.87 -7.26 -15.83
C GLY A 131 -23.39 -7.05 -17.27
N TYR A 132 -24.32 -6.99 -18.23
CA TYR A 132 -23.99 -6.70 -19.62
C TYR A 132 -23.31 -5.32 -19.72
N PRO A 133 -22.11 -5.21 -20.34
CA PRO A 133 -21.42 -3.93 -20.48
C PRO A 133 -22.14 -3.03 -21.48
N PHE A 134 -22.36 -1.77 -21.12
CA PHE A 134 -22.99 -0.80 -22.00
C PHE A 134 -22.25 0.54 -22.00
N LYS A 135 -22.28 1.23 -23.13
CA LYS A 135 -21.81 2.61 -23.26
C LYS A 135 -23.00 3.55 -23.11
N GLY A 136 -23.10 4.23 -21.98
CA GLY A 136 -24.22 5.12 -21.70
C GLY A 136 -24.23 5.69 -20.30
N VAL A 137 -25.44 5.84 -19.74
CA VAL A 137 -25.67 6.38 -18.42
C VAL A 137 -26.52 5.45 -17.56
N GLY A 138 -26.27 5.46 -16.26
CA GLY A 138 -27.08 4.79 -15.26
C GLY A 138 -27.19 5.63 -14.00
N LEU A 139 -28.21 5.38 -13.19
CA LEU A 139 -28.48 6.10 -11.96
C LEU A 139 -28.95 5.10 -10.91
N GLU A 140 -28.45 5.20 -9.69
CA GLU A 140 -28.83 4.38 -8.56
C GLU A 140 -29.08 5.29 -7.36
N LEU A 141 -30.31 5.26 -6.87
CA LEU A 141 -30.83 6.06 -5.78
C LEU A 141 -31.08 5.14 -4.59
N THR A 142 -30.38 5.40 -3.49
CA THR A 142 -30.41 4.60 -2.27
C THR A 142 -30.71 5.45 -1.03
N PRO A 143 -31.78 6.28 -1.02
CA PRO A 143 -32.07 7.18 0.10
C PRO A 143 -32.24 6.41 1.41
N ASN A 144 -32.19 7.11 2.55
CA ASN A 144 -32.51 6.54 3.87
C ASN A 144 -34.00 6.14 4.03
N SER A 145 -34.76 6.16 2.94
CA SER A 145 -36.10 5.59 2.86
C SER A 145 -36.04 4.10 2.46
N PRO A 146 -37.11 3.34 2.67
CA PRO A 146 -37.22 1.97 2.17
C PRO A 146 -37.09 1.84 0.64
N PHE A 147 -37.35 2.90 -0.13
CA PHE A 147 -37.30 2.83 -1.59
C PHE A 147 -35.87 2.92 -2.12
N LYS A 148 -35.54 2.02 -3.05
CA LYS A 148 -34.29 1.97 -3.83
C LYS A 148 -34.64 1.95 -5.31
N ILE A 149 -34.01 2.79 -6.12
CA ILE A 149 -34.30 2.88 -7.56
C ILE A 149 -33.00 2.78 -8.33
N ALA A 150 -32.93 1.97 -9.37
CA ALA A 150 -31.82 1.95 -10.31
C ALA A 150 -32.34 2.05 -11.74
N LEU A 151 -31.69 2.84 -12.58
CA LEU A 151 -32.03 3.11 -13.97
C LEU A 151 -30.77 2.94 -14.83
N MET A 152 -30.91 2.47 -16.05
CA MET A 152 -29.84 2.39 -17.03
C MET A 152 -30.35 2.71 -18.44
N GLY A 153 -29.50 3.28 -19.28
CA GLY A 153 -29.78 3.55 -20.68
C GLY A 153 -28.49 3.71 -21.48
N GLY A 154 -28.33 2.96 -22.56
CA GLY A 154 -27.13 3.06 -23.38
C GLY A 154 -27.02 2.04 -24.51
N GLN A 155 -25.92 2.12 -25.23
CA GLN A 155 -25.56 1.20 -26.31
C GLN A 155 -24.96 -0.08 -25.69
N LEU A 156 -25.61 -1.22 -25.93
CA LEU A 156 -25.14 -2.55 -25.52
C LEU A 156 -24.17 -3.14 -26.54
N LEU A 157 -24.50 -3.03 -27.83
CA LEU A 157 -23.68 -3.54 -28.93
C LEU A 157 -23.40 -2.45 -29.96
N LYS A 158 -22.19 -2.48 -30.50
CA LYS A 158 -21.81 -1.72 -31.69
C LYS A 158 -22.11 -2.51 -32.95
N ALA A 159 -22.46 -1.80 -34.02
CA ALA A 159 -22.58 -2.41 -35.33
C ALA A 159 -21.22 -2.91 -35.81
N VAL A 160 -21.17 -4.16 -36.28
CA VAL A 160 -20.02 -4.75 -36.96
C VAL A 160 -20.49 -5.23 -38.31
N SER A 161 -20.02 -4.55 -39.37
CA SER A 161 -20.34 -4.90 -40.74
C SER A 161 -19.60 -6.15 -41.20
N GLU A 162 -20.09 -6.75 -42.28
CA GLU A 162 -19.54 -7.97 -42.85
C GLU A 162 -18.05 -7.83 -43.22
N GLU A 163 -17.67 -6.74 -43.89
CA GLU A 163 -16.29 -6.45 -44.27
C GLU A 163 -15.34 -6.41 -43.07
N ASN A 164 -15.85 -5.90 -41.95
CA ASN A 164 -15.07 -5.69 -40.74
C ASN A 164 -15.01 -6.93 -39.85
N ALA A 165 -15.94 -7.87 -39.99
CA ALA A 165 -16.07 -9.01 -39.08
C ALA A 165 -14.99 -10.09 -39.25
N SER A 166 -14.03 -9.95 -40.18
CA SER A 166 -12.91 -10.89 -40.41
C SER A 166 -13.35 -12.37 -40.46
N GLY A 167 -14.47 -12.67 -41.11
CA GLY A 167 -15.07 -14.02 -41.19
C GLY A 167 -16.09 -14.35 -40.08
N GLY A 168 -16.35 -13.42 -39.16
CA GLY A 168 -17.39 -13.48 -38.14
C GLY A 168 -18.79 -13.11 -38.64
N ILE A 169 -19.78 -13.33 -37.79
CA ILE A 169 -21.19 -13.01 -38.05
C ILE A 169 -21.41 -11.50 -37.82
N PRO A 170 -22.02 -10.76 -38.77
CA PRO A 170 -22.30 -9.34 -38.58
C PRO A 170 -23.25 -9.11 -37.39
N VAL A 171 -23.10 -7.99 -36.70
CA VAL A 171 -23.85 -7.68 -35.46
C VAL A 171 -24.51 -6.32 -35.58
N TYR A 172 -25.83 -6.24 -35.36
CA TYR A 172 -26.56 -4.97 -35.34
C TYR A 172 -26.20 -4.12 -34.12
N GLN A 173 -26.33 -2.80 -34.26
CA GLN A 173 -26.26 -1.89 -33.13
C GLN A 173 -27.45 -2.12 -32.19
N ARG A 174 -27.17 -2.30 -30.89
CA ARG A 174 -28.21 -2.55 -29.87
C ARG A 174 -28.23 -1.45 -28.82
N PHE A 175 -29.42 -0.91 -28.54
CA PHE A 175 -29.66 -0.05 -27.37
C PHE A 175 -30.48 -0.78 -26.33
N GLY A 176 -30.19 -0.51 -25.06
CA GLY A 176 -30.91 -1.06 -23.92
C GLY A 176 -31.26 0.00 -22.89
N TYR A 177 -32.39 -0.21 -22.21
CA TYR A 177 -32.92 0.61 -21.13
C TYR A 177 -33.44 -0.30 -20.02
N GLY A 178 -33.28 0.10 -18.76
CA GLY A 178 -33.76 -0.71 -17.66
C GLY A 178 -34.06 0.11 -16.42
N ALA A 179 -34.99 -0.37 -15.63
CA ALA A 179 -35.38 0.18 -14.34
C ALA A 179 -35.53 -0.94 -13.31
N LYS A 180 -35.07 -0.69 -12.08
CA LYS A 180 -35.26 -1.54 -10.92
C LYS A 180 -35.79 -0.68 -9.79
N VAL A 181 -36.93 -1.05 -9.22
CA VAL A 181 -37.55 -0.36 -8.09
C VAL A 181 -37.70 -1.37 -6.96
N GLY A 182 -37.02 -1.11 -5.85
CA GLY A 182 -37.05 -1.93 -4.64
C GLY A 182 -37.68 -1.18 -3.46
N PHE A 183 -38.38 -1.92 -2.62
CA PHE A 183 -38.84 -1.49 -1.31
C PHE A 183 -38.22 -2.43 -0.26
N GLU A 184 -37.28 -1.92 0.53
CA GLU A 184 -36.51 -2.69 1.51
C GLU A 184 -36.81 -2.22 2.94
N LYS A 185 -37.35 -3.11 3.77
CA LYS A 185 -37.41 -2.98 5.23
C LYS A 185 -36.61 -4.11 5.88
N THR A 186 -36.41 -4.02 7.19
CA THR A 186 -35.63 -5.00 7.97
C THR A 186 -36.11 -6.44 7.80
N GLN A 187 -37.43 -6.66 7.67
CA GLN A 187 -38.02 -8.00 7.60
C GLN A 187 -38.36 -8.46 6.18
N TYR A 188 -38.66 -7.54 5.26
CA TYR A 188 -39.09 -7.89 3.91
C TYR A 188 -38.55 -6.91 2.86
N LYS A 189 -38.28 -7.43 1.67
CA LYS A 189 -37.83 -6.71 0.48
C LYS A 189 -38.72 -7.11 -0.68
N LEU A 190 -39.25 -6.13 -1.39
CA LEU A 190 -40.02 -6.29 -2.62
C LEU A 190 -39.26 -5.57 -3.73
N GLY A 191 -39.18 -6.15 -4.91
CA GLY A 191 -38.49 -5.57 -6.05
C GLY A 191 -39.27 -5.80 -7.33
N TRP A 192 -39.30 -4.79 -8.19
CA TRP A 192 -39.70 -4.91 -9.58
C TRP A 192 -38.54 -4.49 -10.46
N ILE A 193 -38.33 -5.20 -11.55
CA ILE A 193 -37.33 -4.92 -12.58
C ILE A 193 -38.04 -4.91 -13.93
N GLY A 194 -37.76 -3.91 -14.75
CA GLY A 194 -38.10 -3.86 -16.16
C GLY A 194 -36.83 -3.62 -16.98
N PHE A 195 -36.63 -4.37 -18.06
CA PHE A 195 -35.51 -4.20 -18.99
C PHE A 195 -36.01 -4.31 -20.42
N TYR A 196 -35.54 -3.43 -21.29
CA TYR A 196 -35.91 -3.38 -22.70
C TYR A 196 -34.65 -3.18 -23.54
N ALA A 197 -34.49 -3.95 -24.61
CA ALA A 197 -33.40 -3.77 -25.56
C ALA A 197 -33.85 -4.03 -26.99
N LYS A 198 -33.28 -3.29 -27.94
CA LYS A 198 -33.67 -3.35 -29.35
C LYS A 198 -32.48 -3.10 -30.27
N ASP A 199 -32.41 -3.89 -31.33
CA ASP A 199 -31.48 -3.72 -32.45
C ASP A 199 -32.01 -2.68 -33.44
N ASP A 200 -31.11 -1.86 -33.95
CA ASP A 200 -31.39 -0.94 -35.04
C ASP A 200 -31.21 -1.64 -36.39
N ALA A 201 -32.33 -1.96 -37.04
CA ALA A 201 -32.36 -2.63 -38.35
C ALA A 201 -31.62 -1.85 -39.45
N ASN A 202 -31.46 -0.52 -39.31
CA ASN A 202 -30.79 0.32 -40.29
C ASN A 202 -29.28 0.47 -40.03
N SER A 203 -28.76 -0.12 -38.94
CA SER A 203 -27.34 -0.01 -38.58
C SER A 203 -26.41 -0.87 -39.44
N LEU A 204 -26.97 -1.82 -40.19
CA LEU A 204 -26.25 -2.65 -41.15
C LEU A 204 -26.99 -2.70 -42.47
N ASN A 205 -26.26 -2.52 -43.58
CA ASN A 205 -26.77 -2.79 -44.92
C ASN A 205 -26.39 -4.22 -45.30
N ILE A 206 -27.23 -5.18 -44.93
CA ILE A 206 -27.02 -6.59 -45.27
C ILE A 206 -27.59 -6.85 -46.67
N THR A 207 -26.70 -7.10 -47.64
CA THR A 207 -27.08 -7.42 -49.04
C THR A 207 -27.30 -8.91 -49.27
N THR A 208 -26.77 -9.77 -48.40
CA THR A 208 -26.87 -11.23 -48.49
C THR A 208 -27.43 -11.80 -47.18
N ASP A 209 -28.50 -12.58 -47.24
CA ASP A 209 -29.12 -13.16 -46.04
C ASP A 209 -28.21 -14.21 -45.39
N LYS A 210 -27.56 -13.82 -44.28
CA LYS A 210 -26.71 -14.69 -43.45
C LYS A 210 -27.41 -15.15 -42.16
N GLY A 211 -28.74 -15.05 -42.09
CA GLY A 211 -29.51 -15.50 -40.92
C GLY A 211 -29.35 -14.62 -39.68
N VAL A 212 -28.94 -13.37 -39.84
CA VAL A 212 -28.88 -12.38 -38.74
C VAL A 212 -30.08 -11.47 -38.83
N THR A 213 -30.87 -11.41 -37.75
CA THR A 213 -32.10 -10.62 -37.66
C THR A 213 -32.00 -9.55 -36.57
N PRO A 214 -32.59 -8.36 -36.77
CA PRO A 214 -32.63 -7.33 -35.74
C PRO A 214 -33.63 -7.72 -34.64
N LYS A 215 -33.15 -7.97 -33.42
CA LYS A 215 -33.95 -8.48 -32.28
C LYS A 215 -34.51 -7.37 -31.39
N GLU A 216 -35.57 -7.68 -30.66
CA GLU A 216 -36.16 -6.83 -29.62
C GLU A 216 -36.58 -7.66 -28.41
N ASN A 217 -36.31 -7.18 -27.19
CA ASN A 217 -36.58 -7.91 -25.97
C ASN A 217 -37.12 -7.01 -24.86
N PHE A 218 -38.20 -7.44 -24.21
CA PHE A 218 -38.77 -6.82 -23.03
C PHE A 218 -38.84 -7.83 -21.89
N VAL A 219 -38.25 -7.52 -20.74
CA VAL A 219 -38.14 -8.42 -19.60
C VAL A 219 -38.67 -7.74 -18.35
N ASN A 220 -39.46 -8.46 -17.56
CA ASN A 220 -39.92 -8.02 -16.25
C ASN A 220 -39.53 -9.05 -15.20
N SER A 221 -39.13 -8.63 -14.01
CA SER A 221 -38.90 -9.52 -12.88
C SER A 221 -39.50 -8.94 -11.60
N LEU A 222 -40.07 -9.83 -10.77
CA LEU A 222 -40.56 -9.56 -9.43
C LEU A 222 -39.69 -10.32 -8.44
N ILE A 223 -39.16 -9.62 -7.44
CA ILE A 223 -38.31 -10.17 -6.39
C ILE A 223 -39.01 -9.98 -5.05
N PHE A 224 -39.02 -11.03 -4.24
CA PHE A 224 -39.50 -11.00 -2.87
C PHE A 224 -38.49 -11.70 -1.96
N SER A 225 -37.98 -10.99 -0.96
CA SER A 225 -37.15 -11.58 0.09
C SER A 225 -37.76 -11.28 1.44
N THR A 226 -37.81 -12.25 2.34
CA THR A 226 -38.31 -12.05 3.70
C THR A 226 -37.60 -12.94 4.70
N SER A 227 -37.41 -12.44 5.91
CA SER A 227 -37.04 -13.27 7.06
C SER A 227 -38.33 -13.70 7.77
N VAL A 228 -38.99 -14.74 7.27
CA VAL A 228 -40.33 -15.20 7.72
C VAL A 228 -40.37 -15.43 9.24
N VAL A 229 -39.28 -15.98 9.79
CA VAL A 229 -39.05 -16.23 11.22
C VAL A 229 -37.59 -15.89 11.54
N LYS A 230 -37.25 -15.63 12.81
CA LYS A 230 -35.86 -15.49 13.25
C LYS A 230 -35.05 -16.69 12.73
N ASN A 231 -34.01 -16.40 11.95
CA ASN A 231 -33.10 -17.37 11.32
C ASN A 231 -33.62 -18.10 10.07
N LEU A 232 -34.80 -17.78 9.55
CA LEU A 232 -35.35 -18.38 8.32
C LEU A 232 -35.47 -17.29 7.25
N ASN A 233 -34.75 -17.45 6.14
CA ASN A 233 -34.75 -16.53 5.00
C ASN A 233 -35.40 -17.19 3.79
N LEU A 234 -36.38 -16.52 3.20
CA LEU A 234 -37.04 -16.90 1.95
C LEU A 234 -36.70 -15.85 0.89
N ASN A 235 -36.24 -16.27 -0.28
CA ASN A 235 -36.03 -15.43 -1.45
C ASN A 235 -36.78 -16.05 -2.63
N VAL A 236 -37.57 -15.25 -3.34
CA VAL A 236 -38.35 -15.64 -4.51
C VAL A 236 -38.10 -14.63 -5.62
N GLU A 237 -37.87 -15.10 -6.83
CA GLU A 237 -37.81 -14.30 -8.03
C GLU A 237 -38.63 -14.94 -9.15
N TYR A 238 -39.43 -14.14 -9.85
CA TYR A 238 -40.14 -14.53 -11.06
C TYR A 238 -39.84 -13.53 -12.16
N ALA A 239 -39.27 -13.99 -13.27
CA ALA A 239 -38.96 -13.19 -14.45
C ALA A 239 -39.74 -13.68 -15.67
N LEU A 240 -40.21 -12.74 -16.49
CA LEU A 240 -40.86 -12.95 -17.79
C LEU A 240 -40.05 -12.21 -18.84
N SER A 241 -39.55 -12.92 -19.85
CA SER A 241 -38.89 -12.38 -21.03
C SER A 241 -39.80 -12.52 -22.24
N VAL A 242 -40.00 -11.42 -22.96
CA VAL A 242 -40.71 -11.34 -24.24
C VAL A 242 -39.66 -11.01 -25.29
N LEU A 243 -39.33 -11.96 -26.16
CA LEU A 243 -38.29 -11.81 -27.17
C LEU A 243 -38.90 -11.90 -28.56
N THR A 244 -38.67 -10.88 -29.38
CA THR A 244 -38.96 -10.87 -30.81
C THR A 244 -37.66 -11.11 -31.56
N ASP A 245 -37.55 -12.23 -32.26
CA ASP A 245 -36.33 -12.60 -32.99
C ASP A 245 -36.13 -11.79 -34.28
N ASP A 246 -37.18 -11.30 -34.94
CA ASP A 246 -37.04 -10.36 -36.06
C ASP A 246 -38.05 -9.21 -35.96
N THR A 247 -37.54 -8.00 -35.70
CA THR A 247 -38.35 -6.78 -35.64
C THR A 247 -38.98 -6.39 -36.97
N ARG A 248 -38.59 -7.00 -38.09
CA ARG A 248 -39.20 -6.80 -39.42
C ARG A 248 -40.39 -7.73 -39.68
N SER A 249 -40.58 -8.80 -38.89
CA SER A 249 -41.68 -9.75 -39.05
C SER A 249 -43.06 -9.11 -38.89
N GLU A 250 -44.08 -9.72 -39.49
CA GLU A 250 -45.45 -9.20 -39.46
C GLU A 250 -46.02 -9.20 -38.04
N ARG A 251 -46.90 -8.23 -37.78
CA ARG A 251 -47.60 -8.13 -36.50
C ARG A 251 -48.78 -9.09 -36.52
N ILE A 252 -48.94 -9.87 -35.44
CA ILE A 252 -50.05 -10.80 -35.31
C ILE A 252 -51.36 -10.01 -35.23
N SER A 253 -52.24 -10.19 -36.22
CA SER A 253 -53.57 -9.59 -36.26
C SER A 253 -54.60 -10.57 -35.70
N GLY A 254 -55.02 -10.39 -34.44
CA GLY A 254 -56.04 -11.24 -33.80
C GLY A 254 -55.58 -12.05 -32.58
N GLY A 255 -54.36 -11.81 -32.07
CA GLY A 255 -53.85 -12.48 -30.87
C GLY A 255 -54.61 -12.15 -29.58
N GLY A 256 -54.26 -12.86 -28.50
CA GLY A 256 -54.86 -12.72 -27.18
C GLY A 256 -54.57 -11.37 -26.52
N PHE A 257 -55.02 -11.19 -25.28
CA PHE A 257 -54.77 -9.97 -24.50
C PHE A 257 -53.28 -9.63 -24.35
N ARG A 258 -52.43 -10.66 -24.17
CA ARG A 258 -50.97 -10.51 -24.07
C ARG A 258 -50.36 -9.99 -25.37
N ASP A 259 -50.80 -10.51 -26.52
CA ASP A 259 -50.29 -10.10 -27.83
C ASP A 259 -50.63 -8.65 -28.18
N LYS A 260 -51.80 -8.20 -27.72
CA LYS A 260 -52.24 -6.81 -27.88
C LYS A 260 -51.41 -5.86 -27.01
N ILE A 261 -51.08 -6.24 -25.77
CA ILE A 261 -50.24 -5.42 -24.86
C ILE A 261 -48.81 -5.29 -25.41
N PHE A 262 -48.21 -6.39 -25.84
CA PHE A 262 -46.81 -6.41 -26.27
C PHE A 262 -46.62 -6.12 -27.76
N SER A 263 -47.70 -5.90 -28.51
CA SER A 263 -47.67 -5.72 -29.96
C SER A 263 -46.92 -6.85 -30.67
N SER A 264 -47.23 -8.09 -30.29
CA SER A 264 -46.53 -9.30 -30.74
C SER A 264 -46.46 -9.42 -32.25
N LYS A 265 -45.31 -9.86 -32.71
CA LYS A 265 -45.03 -10.26 -34.09
C LYS A 265 -44.97 -11.78 -34.18
N GLU A 266 -44.99 -12.31 -35.39
CA GLU A 266 -44.91 -13.76 -35.63
C GLU A 266 -43.66 -14.40 -35.01
N SER A 267 -42.58 -13.62 -34.88
CA SER A 267 -41.32 -14.05 -34.24
C SER A 267 -41.24 -13.73 -32.73
N THR A 268 -42.34 -13.33 -32.09
CA THR A 268 -42.37 -13.03 -30.64
C THR A 268 -42.62 -14.28 -29.81
N SER A 269 -41.74 -14.54 -28.84
CA SER A 269 -41.82 -15.64 -27.87
C SER A 269 -41.93 -15.10 -26.42
N TYR A 270 -42.61 -15.87 -25.57
CA TYR A 270 -42.83 -15.56 -24.16
C TYR A 270 -42.23 -16.65 -23.29
N MET A 271 -41.33 -16.28 -22.37
CA MET A 271 -40.53 -17.23 -21.59
C MET A 271 -40.45 -16.78 -20.15
N ASN A 272 -40.48 -17.69 -19.19
CA ASN A 272 -40.36 -17.34 -17.78
C ASN A 272 -39.17 -18.02 -17.10
N ALA A 273 -38.68 -17.40 -16.04
CA ALA A 273 -37.73 -17.97 -15.11
C ALA A 273 -38.22 -17.75 -13.68
N PHE A 274 -38.00 -18.72 -12.82
CA PHE A 274 -38.49 -18.72 -11.45
C PHE A 274 -37.41 -19.29 -10.53
N ASN A 275 -37.12 -18.61 -9.43
CA ASN A 275 -36.10 -19.03 -8.47
C ASN A 275 -36.60 -18.83 -7.04
N VAL A 276 -36.52 -19.87 -6.22
CA VAL A 276 -36.89 -19.87 -4.82
C VAL A 276 -35.74 -20.42 -4.00
N ASN A 277 -35.27 -19.65 -3.02
CA ASN A 277 -34.28 -20.09 -2.05
C ASN A 277 -34.87 -19.98 -0.64
N PHE A 278 -34.74 -21.05 0.12
CA PHE A 278 -35.09 -21.13 1.51
C PHE A 278 -33.83 -21.48 2.29
N ASP A 279 -33.40 -20.65 3.24
CA ASP A 279 -32.22 -20.89 4.07
C ASP A 279 -32.60 -20.77 5.56
N TYR A 280 -32.36 -21.83 6.33
CA TYR A 280 -32.64 -21.89 7.76
C TYR A 280 -31.34 -22.07 8.55
N ASN A 281 -31.03 -21.08 9.39
CA ASN A 281 -29.85 -21.07 10.25
C ASN A 281 -30.19 -21.66 11.63
N ILE A 282 -29.74 -22.89 11.87
CA ILE A 282 -29.94 -23.62 13.13
C ILE A 282 -28.62 -23.66 13.89
N GLN A 283 -28.50 -22.84 14.94
CA GLN A 283 -27.26 -22.66 15.70
C GLN A 283 -26.09 -22.27 14.78
N LYS A 284 -25.07 -23.13 14.65
CA LYS A 284 -23.93 -22.95 13.73
C LYS A 284 -24.15 -23.61 12.36
N SER A 285 -25.30 -24.20 12.10
CA SER A 285 -25.60 -24.94 10.87
C SER A 285 -26.52 -24.12 9.96
N THR A 286 -26.34 -24.23 8.66
CA THR A 286 -27.25 -23.68 7.65
C THR A 286 -27.80 -24.83 6.81
N VAL A 287 -29.12 -24.97 6.77
CA VAL A 287 -29.84 -25.89 5.87
C VAL A 287 -30.56 -25.05 4.83
N GLY A 288 -30.27 -25.30 3.55
CA GLY A 288 -30.86 -24.55 2.44
C GLY A 288 -31.60 -25.46 1.47
N LEU A 289 -32.69 -24.98 0.89
CA LEU A 289 -33.39 -25.61 -0.23
C LEU A 289 -33.51 -24.58 -1.36
N THR A 290 -33.17 -24.98 -2.58
CA THR A 290 -33.35 -24.17 -3.79
C THR A 290 -34.23 -24.89 -4.77
N TYR A 291 -35.15 -24.15 -5.37
CA TYR A 291 -35.94 -24.54 -6.53
C TYR A 291 -35.74 -23.49 -7.61
N GLU A 292 -35.25 -23.87 -8.77
CA GLU A 292 -35.03 -22.99 -9.91
C GLU A 292 -35.66 -23.63 -11.14
N ARG A 293 -36.48 -22.89 -11.87
CA ARG A 293 -37.10 -23.32 -13.13
C ARG A 293 -36.94 -22.22 -14.18
N ILE A 294 -36.41 -22.55 -15.34
CA ILE A 294 -36.16 -21.66 -16.45
C ILE A 294 -36.77 -22.31 -17.68
N ASP A 295 -37.72 -21.65 -18.32
CA ASP A 295 -38.42 -22.18 -19.49
C ASP A 295 -37.45 -22.42 -20.67
N PRO A 296 -37.82 -23.30 -21.61
CA PRO A 296 -37.01 -23.53 -22.81
C PRO A 296 -36.78 -22.25 -23.60
N ASN A 297 -35.58 -22.14 -24.16
CA ASN A 297 -35.13 -20.99 -24.93
C ASN A 297 -35.10 -19.65 -24.16
N TYR A 298 -35.41 -19.62 -22.86
CA TYR A 298 -35.38 -18.40 -22.05
C TYR A 298 -34.08 -17.63 -22.31
N SER A 299 -34.22 -16.40 -22.74
CA SER A 299 -33.09 -15.54 -23.03
C SER A 299 -33.49 -14.09 -22.81
N THR A 300 -32.50 -13.28 -22.49
CA THR A 300 -32.64 -11.84 -22.48
C THR A 300 -31.43 -11.21 -23.12
N LEU A 301 -31.64 -10.10 -23.82
CA LEU A 301 -30.56 -9.35 -24.44
C LEU A 301 -29.72 -8.56 -23.40
N GLY A 302 -30.02 -8.72 -22.11
CA GLY A 302 -29.37 -8.08 -20.96
C GLY A 302 -28.31 -8.93 -20.24
N ALA A 303 -27.92 -10.10 -20.75
CA ALA A 303 -26.64 -10.73 -20.41
C ALA A 303 -26.07 -11.56 -21.55
N LEU A 304 -24.81 -11.98 -21.36
CA LEU A 304 -24.04 -12.71 -22.37
C LEU A 304 -24.30 -14.22 -22.32
N TYR A 305 -24.58 -14.76 -21.13
CA TYR A 305 -24.77 -16.18 -20.89
C TYR A 305 -25.92 -16.38 -19.92
N PHE A 306 -26.78 -17.35 -20.23
CA PHE A 306 -27.86 -17.79 -19.36
C PHE A 306 -28.02 -19.30 -19.47
N ASN A 307 -28.42 -19.91 -18.36
CA ASN A 307 -28.96 -21.25 -18.40
C ASN A 307 -30.38 -21.16 -18.95
N ASN A 308 -30.73 -22.05 -19.87
CA ASN A 308 -32.08 -22.16 -20.42
C ASN A 308 -32.57 -23.61 -20.29
N ASP A 309 -33.88 -23.80 -20.39
CA ASP A 309 -34.52 -25.12 -20.32
C ASP A 309 -34.03 -25.93 -19.11
N LEU A 310 -34.32 -25.44 -17.91
CA LEU A 310 -33.71 -25.96 -16.68
C LEU A 310 -34.71 -26.02 -15.55
N GLU A 311 -34.91 -27.16 -14.92
CA GLU A 311 -35.52 -27.26 -13.59
C GLU A 311 -34.53 -27.90 -12.63
N ASN A 312 -34.26 -27.28 -11.50
CA ASN A 312 -33.25 -27.67 -10.52
C ASN A 312 -33.81 -27.58 -9.10
N ILE A 313 -33.64 -28.64 -8.32
CA ILE A 313 -34.00 -28.72 -6.90
C ILE A 313 -32.76 -29.14 -6.12
N ALA A 314 -32.26 -28.30 -5.21
CA ALA A 314 -31.03 -28.57 -4.48
C ALA A 314 -31.16 -28.38 -2.97
N LEU A 315 -30.72 -29.37 -2.21
CA LEU A 315 -30.53 -29.33 -0.76
C LEU A 315 -29.08 -28.94 -0.45
N ARG A 316 -28.90 -27.93 0.40
CA ARG A 316 -27.60 -27.46 0.90
C ARG A 316 -27.49 -27.65 2.40
N PHE A 317 -26.30 -28.00 2.86
CA PHE A 317 -25.96 -28.07 4.27
C PHE A 317 -24.58 -27.49 4.52
N ALA A 318 -24.41 -26.66 5.54
CA ALA A 318 -23.10 -26.17 5.97
C ALA A 318 -23.01 -26.14 7.48
N ARG A 319 -21.90 -26.62 8.05
CA ARG A 319 -21.66 -26.61 9.50
C ARG A 319 -20.17 -26.65 9.84
N PRO A 320 -19.71 -25.82 10.80
CA PRO A 320 -18.46 -26.04 11.49
C PRO A 320 -18.63 -27.06 12.63
N PHE A 321 -17.73 -28.03 12.69
CA PHE A 321 -17.61 -29.09 13.69
C PHE A 321 -16.31 -28.92 14.49
N TYR A 322 -16.24 -29.62 15.63
CA TYR A 322 -15.03 -29.69 16.48
C TYR A 322 -14.42 -28.33 16.82
N HIS A 323 -15.20 -27.45 17.47
CA HIS A 323 -14.79 -26.08 17.82
C HIS A 323 -14.26 -25.30 16.61
N ASP A 324 -14.98 -25.40 15.49
CA ASP A 324 -14.68 -24.71 14.24
C ASP A 324 -13.33 -25.10 13.60
N LYS A 325 -12.78 -26.27 13.95
CA LYS A 325 -11.60 -26.85 13.29
C LYS A 325 -11.93 -27.60 12.00
N ILE A 326 -13.14 -28.13 11.88
CA ILE A 326 -13.60 -28.85 10.68
C ILE A 326 -14.81 -28.11 10.11
N THR A 327 -14.69 -27.50 8.94
CA THR A 327 -15.82 -26.87 8.26
C THR A 327 -16.27 -27.76 7.11
N VAL A 328 -17.55 -28.14 7.09
CA VAL A 328 -18.13 -28.96 6.02
C VAL A 328 -19.24 -28.17 5.33
N SER A 329 -19.25 -28.17 4.00
CA SER A 329 -20.37 -27.70 3.18
C SER A 329 -20.72 -28.72 2.11
N THR A 330 -22.00 -29.02 1.96
CA THR A 330 -22.53 -30.04 1.06
C THR A 330 -23.68 -29.45 0.24
N SER A 331 -23.84 -29.96 -0.98
CA SER A 331 -24.97 -29.66 -1.85
C SER A 331 -25.36 -30.92 -2.60
N LEU A 332 -26.64 -31.23 -2.66
CA LEU A 332 -27.19 -32.32 -3.48
C LEU A 332 -28.39 -31.79 -4.25
N GLY A 333 -28.29 -31.79 -5.58
CA GLY A 333 -29.31 -31.28 -6.48
C GLY A 333 -29.73 -32.28 -7.53
N PHE A 334 -30.98 -32.17 -7.95
CA PHE A 334 -31.57 -32.86 -9.07
C PHE A 334 -32.02 -31.83 -10.09
N GLN A 335 -31.51 -31.96 -11.30
CA GLN A 335 -31.75 -31.03 -12.40
C GLN A 335 -32.32 -31.78 -13.61
N LYS A 336 -33.14 -31.14 -14.43
CA LYS A 336 -33.58 -31.69 -15.72
C LYS A 336 -33.77 -30.59 -16.76
N ASP A 337 -33.72 -30.93 -18.04
CA ASP A 337 -34.14 -30.07 -19.16
C ASP A 337 -35.30 -30.71 -19.94
N ASP A 338 -35.59 -30.18 -21.12
CA ASP A 338 -36.71 -30.55 -21.99
C ASP A 338 -38.08 -30.34 -21.34
N LEU A 339 -38.28 -29.17 -20.72
CA LEU A 339 -39.51 -28.86 -19.98
C LEU A 339 -40.77 -28.88 -20.87
N ASP A 340 -40.64 -28.50 -22.15
CA ASP A 340 -41.73 -28.51 -23.13
C ASP A 340 -41.85 -29.84 -23.90
N LYS A 341 -40.97 -30.82 -23.64
CA LYS A 341 -40.94 -32.14 -24.30
C LYS A 341 -40.77 -32.11 -25.82
N VAL A 342 -40.04 -31.11 -26.34
CA VAL A 342 -39.79 -30.92 -27.78
C VAL A 342 -38.41 -31.47 -28.18
N LYS A 343 -37.47 -31.56 -27.24
CA LYS A 343 -36.14 -32.10 -27.53
C LYS A 343 -36.25 -33.59 -27.84
N LYS A 344 -35.54 -34.01 -28.89
CA LYS A 344 -35.32 -35.44 -29.20
C LYS A 344 -34.61 -36.19 -28.06
N GLN A 345 -33.96 -35.45 -27.16
CA GLN A 345 -33.24 -35.98 -26.02
C GLN A 345 -33.47 -35.09 -24.79
N ASP A 346 -34.08 -35.63 -23.74
CA ASP A 346 -34.14 -34.99 -22.42
C ASP A 346 -32.97 -35.44 -21.55
N THR A 347 -32.50 -34.55 -20.70
CA THR A 347 -31.40 -34.76 -19.76
C THR A 347 -31.86 -34.59 -18.32
N LYS A 348 -31.43 -35.49 -17.44
CA LYS A 348 -31.65 -35.45 -15.99
C LYS A 348 -30.30 -35.52 -15.31
N ARG A 349 -29.99 -34.57 -14.44
CA ARG A 349 -28.69 -34.42 -13.79
C ARG A 349 -28.81 -34.60 -12.29
N VAL A 350 -27.97 -35.43 -11.70
CA VAL A 350 -27.74 -35.46 -10.25
C VAL A 350 -26.43 -34.72 -9.99
N VAL A 351 -26.51 -33.64 -9.21
CA VAL A 351 -25.39 -32.74 -8.92
C VAL A 351 -25.08 -32.80 -7.43
N GLY A 352 -23.99 -33.48 -7.07
CA GLY A 352 -23.52 -33.57 -5.70
C GLY A 352 -22.22 -32.80 -5.51
N SER A 353 -22.05 -32.12 -4.38
CA SER A 353 -20.75 -31.61 -3.94
C SER A 353 -20.58 -31.66 -2.43
N ILE A 354 -19.35 -31.86 -2.00
CA ILE A 354 -18.91 -31.78 -0.61
C ILE A 354 -17.57 -31.04 -0.57
N ASN A 355 -17.45 -30.09 0.33
CA ASN A 355 -16.20 -29.40 0.63
C ASN A 355 -15.94 -29.53 2.13
N MET A 356 -14.69 -29.83 2.48
CA MET A 356 -14.23 -29.98 3.85
C MET A 356 -12.93 -29.18 4.03
N ASN A 357 -12.84 -28.42 5.11
CA ASN A 357 -11.60 -27.81 5.57
C ASN A 357 -11.31 -28.27 6.99
N TYR A 358 -10.18 -28.94 7.20
CA TYR A 358 -9.73 -29.43 8.49
C TYR A 358 -8.42 -28.76 8.91
N ARG A 359 -8.51 -27.87 9.89
CA ARG A 359 -7.37 -27.30 10.60
C ARG A 359 -6.93 -28.27 11.71
N VAL A 360 -6.05 -29.21 11.36
CA VAL A 360 -5.53 -30.25 12.26
C VAL A 360 -4.78 -29.61 13.43
N THR A 361 -3.88 -28.68 13.10
CA THR A 361 -3.11 -27.84 14.04
C THR A 361 -2.95 -26.44 13.44
N ASP A 362 -2.29 -25.52 14.15
CA ASP A 362 -1.92 -24.22 13.57
C ASP A 362 -0.87 -24.32 12.44
N GLN A 363 -0.29 -25.50 12.23
CA GLN A 363 0.75 -25.77 11.22
C GLN A 363 0.25 -26.62 10.06
N ILE A 364 -0.78 -27.46 10.26
CA ILE A 364 -1.29 -28.41 9.26
C ILE A 364 -2.74 -28.06 8.94
N ASN A 365 -3.00 -27.77 7.66
CA ASN A 365 -4.35 -27.58 7.13
C ASN A 365 -4.60 -28.53 5.96
N ILE A 366 -5.75 -29.18 5.97
CA ILE A 366 -6.17 -30.11 4.91
C ILE A 366 -7.51 -29.62 4.36
N THR A 367 -7.57 -29.31 3.07
CA THR A 367 -8.82 -29.04 2.37
C THR A 367 -9.11 -30.15 1.39
N GLY A 368 -10.32 -30.69 1.42
CA GLY A 368 -10.81 -31.66 0.46
C GLY A 368 -12.08 -31.17 -0.21
N SER A 369 -12.22 -31.43 -1.50
CA SER A 369 -13.49 -31.25 -2.21
C SER A 369 -13.77 -32.42 -3.12
N TYR A 370 -15.05 -32.75 -3.26
CA TYR A 370 -15.53 -33.73 -4.21
C TYR A 370 -16.82 -33.20 -4.82
N SER A 371 -16.95 -33.32 -6.14
CA SER A 371 -18.18 -33.02 -6.86
C SER A 371 -18.46 -34.10 -7.90
N ASN A 372 -19.74 -34.37 -8.12
CA ASN A 372 -20.23 -35.32 -9.10
C ASN A 372 -21.39 -34.68 -9.87
N PHE A 373 -21.27 -34.66 -11.19
CA PHE A 373 -22.32 -34.28 -12.13
C PHE A 373 -22.63 -35.50 -12.98
N SER A 374 -23.78 -36.12 -12.74
CA SER A 374 -24.25 -37.28 -13.50
C SER A 374 -25.42 -36.88 -14.37
N THR A 375 -25.19 -36.69 -15.67
CA THR A 375 -26.23 -36.40 -16.68
C THR A 375 -26.73 -37.70 -17.27
N TYR A 376 -28.03 -37.94 -17.24
CA TYR A 376 -28.72 -39.02 -17.94
C TYR A 376 -29.43 -38.38 -19.12
N THR A 377 -29.29 -38.91 -20.32
CA THR A 377 -29.93 -38.41 -21.54
C THR A 377 -30.72 -39.53 -22.17
N ASN A 378 -32.03 -39.34 -22.33
CA ASN A 378 -32.90 -40.36 -22.91
C ASN A 378 -33.29 -39.93 -24.32
N LYS A 379 -33.03 -40.76 -25.33
CA LYS A 379 -33.44 -40.49 -26.71
C LYS A 379 -34.92 -40.84 -26.88
N LYS A 380 -35.75 -39.82 -27.13
CA LYS A 380 -37.14 -39.99 -27.54
C LYS A 380 -37.18 -40.16 -29.04
N LEU A 381 -37.80 -41.24 -29.51
CA LEU A 381 -38.08 -41.41 -30.94
C LEU A 381 -39.26 -40.50 -31.34
N ASP A 382 -39.14 -39.85 -32.48
CA ASP A 382 -40.24 -39.08 -33.07
C ASP A 382 -41.38 -40.05 -33.44
N GLN A 383 -42.63 -39.71 -33.10
CA GLN A 383 -43.79 -40.54 -33.42
C GLN A 383 -43.93 -40.73 -34.94
N PHE A 384 -43.53 -39.75 -35.76
CA PHE A 384 -43.52 -39.89 -37.21
C PHE A 384 -42.37 -40.76 -37.73
N GLU A 385 -41.21 -40.80 -37.05
CA GLU A 385 -40.15 -41.78 -37.37
C GLU A 385 -40.59 -43.20 -37.06
N LEU A 386 -41.30 -43.41 -35.95
CA LEU A 386 -41.83 -44.73 -35.57
C LEU A 386 -42.87 -45.24 -36.57
N ILE A 387 -43.72 -44.35 -37.09
CA ILE A 387 -44.77 -44.68 -38.07
C ILE A 387 -44.18 -44.90 -39.47
N ASN A 388 -43.25 -44.05 -39.91
CA ASN A 388 -42.69 -44.10 -41.27
C ASN A 388 -41.54 -45.10 -41.44
N ASN A 389 -40.91 -45.55 -40.35
CA ASN A 389 -39.84 -46.55 -40.38
C ASN A 389 -40.11 -47.68 -39.37
N PRO A 390 -40.90 -48.71 -39.71
CA PRO A 390 -41.20 -49.84 -38.80
C PRO A 390 -39.97 -50.70 -38.42
N ASN A 391 -38.79 -50.41 -38.99
CA ASN A 391 -37.52 -51.12 -38.74
C ASN A 391 -36.55 -50.33 -37.83
N VAL A 392 -37.03 -49.48 -36.92
CA VAL A 392 -36.14 -48.79 -35.96
C VAL A 392 -35.40 -49.83 -35.09
N VAL A 393 -34.08 -49.90 -35.24
CA VAL A 393 -33.21 -50.84 -34.51
C VAL A 393 -33.16 -50.45 -33.03
N GLN A 394 -33.10 -51.41 -32.09
CA GLN A 394 -32.99 -51.14 -30.64
C GLN A 394 -31.88 -50.13 -30.25
N ALA A 395 -30.83 -50.01 -31.06
CA ALA A 395 -29.75 -49.03 -30.87
C ALA A 395 -30.23 -47.57 -30.84
N ASP A 396 -31.38 -47.28 -31.44
CA ASP A 396 -31.98 -45.94 -31.51
C ASP A 396 -32.80 -45.54 -30.26
N THR A 397 -32.87 -46.42 -29.25
CA THR A 397 -33.55 -46.21 -27.95
C THR A 397 -32.59 -46.16 -26.74
N LEU A 398 -31.28 -46.14 -26.97
CA LEU A 398 -30.30 -46.25 -25.89
C LEU A 398 -30.28 -45.00 -24.98
N ASP A 399 -30.41 -45.23 -23.67
CA ASP A 399 -30.14 -44.21 -22.65
C ASP A 399 -28.64 -43.94 -22.58
N TYR A 400 -28.27 -42.67 -22.58
CA TYR A 400 -26.89 -42.22 -22.40
C TYR A 400 -26.74 -41.65 -21.00
N LYS A 401 -25.55 -41.79 -20.40
CA LYS A 401 -25.25 -41.15 -19.13
C LYS A 401 -23.83 -40.62 -19.15
N GLN A 402 -23.69 -39.29 -19.02
CA GLN A 402 -22.42 -38.60 -18.89
C GLN A 402 -22.11 -38.38 -17.41
N LEU A 403 -21.04 -38.98 -16.93
CA LEU A 403 -20.50 -38.83 -15.60
C LEU A 403 -19.36 -37.82 -15.65
N SER A 404 -19.34 -36.84 -14.75
CA SER A 404 -18.21 -35.95 -14.53
C SER A 404 -17.95 -35.83 -13.03
N GLN A 405 -16.82 -36.35 -12.59
CA GLN A 405 -16.44 -36.41 -11.19
C GLN A 405 -15.14 -35.66 -10.99
N ASN A 406 -15.10 -34.77 -10.00
CA ASN A 406 -13.90 -34.04 -9.65
C ASN A 406 -13.63 -34.22 -8.16
N ALA A 407 -12.40 -34.58 -7.81
CA ALA A 407 -11.94 -34.61 -6.43
C ALA A 407 -10.63 -33.83 -6.31
N ASN A 408 -10.47 -33.10 -5.22
CA ASN A 408 -9.22 -32.43 -4.88
C ASN A 408 -8.93 -32.61 -3.40
N VAL A 409 -7.65 -32.82 -3.08
CA VAL A 409 -7.12 -32.75 -1.73
C VAL A 409 -5.92 -31.82 -1.76
N ASN A 410 -5.91 -30.83 -0.87
CA ASN A 410 -4.74 -30.00 -0.61
C ASN A 410 -4.33 -30.16 0.85
N MET A 411 -3.05 -30.40 1.06
CA MET A 411 -2.43 -30.44 2.37
C MET A 411 -1.33 -29.38 2.41
N SER A 412 -1.43 -28.46 3.36
CA SER A 412 -0.39 -27.47 3.63
C SER A 412 0.23 -27.73 4.99
N TYR A 413 1.55 -27.73 5.04
CA TYR A 413 2.33 -27.87 6.26
C TYR A 413 3.34 -26.72 6.40
N ALA A 414 3.09 -25.85 7.37
CA ALA A 414 3.97 -24.77 7.76
C ALA A 414 4.82 -25.21 8.96
N PHE A 415 6.13 -25.40 8.78
CA PHE A 415 7.06 -25.94 9.80
C PHE A 415 7.31 -24.99 10.99
N GLY A 416 6.47 -23.97 11.19
CA GLY A 416 6.53 -22.99 12.27
C GLY A 416 7.55 -21.86 12.06
N LYS A 417 7.47 -20.83 12.92
CA LYS A 417 8.26 -19.58 12.84
C LYS A 417 9.78 -19.79 12.89
N LYS A 418 10.27 -20.88 13.50
CA LYS A 418 11.72 -21.16 13.63
C LYS A 418 12.35 -21.68 12.34
N ARG A 419 11.58 -22.40 11.49
CA ARG A 419 12.11 -23.06 10.29
C ARG A 419 11.77 -22.33 8.98
N ASN A 420 10.75 -21.47 8.96
CA ASN A 420 10.32 -20.69 7.77
C ASN A 420 10.26 -21.52 6.48
N GLN A 421 9.67 -22.71 6.61
CA GLN A 421 9.48 -23.67 5.54
C GLN A 421 8.00 -23.94 5.37
N ASN A 422 7.59 -24.11 4.12
CA ASN A 422 6.23 -24.50 3.76
C ASN A 422 6.28 -25.63 2.74
N LEU A 423 5.50 -26.67 2.98
CA LEU A 423 5.26 -27.76 2.06
C LEU A 423 3.79 -27.75 1.68
N ASN A 424 3.49 -27.77 0.39
CA ASN A 424 2.14 -27.89 -0.13
C ASN A 424 2.07 -29.12 -1.03
N PHE A 425 1.12 -29.99 -0.74
CA PHE A 425 0.78 -31.12 -1.59
C PHE A 425 -0.64 -30.92 -2.10
N ASN A 426 -0.82 -30.99 -3.42
CA ASN A 426 -2.11 -30.93 -4.07
C ASN A 426 -2.29 -32.17 -4.94
N TYR A 427 -3.38 -32.88 -4.74
CA TYR A 427 -3.84 -33.94 -5.60
C TYR A 427 -5.19 -33.54 -6.18
N SER A 428 -5.36 -33.63 -7.49
CA SER A 428 -6.67 -33.48 -8.12
C SER A 428 -6.90 -34.58 -9.14
N ILE A 429 -8.14 -35.05 -9.23
CA ILE A 429 -8.60 -36.01 -10.22
C ILE A 429 -9.90 -35.51 -10.81
N ALA A 430 -9.98 -35.54 -12.14
CA ALA A 430 -11.15 -35.19 -12.93
C ALA A 430 -11.43 -36.34 -13.88
N GLY A 431 -12.50 -37.08 -13.63
CA GLY A 431 -12.96 -38.19 -14.46
C GLY A 431 -14.19 -37.79 -15.26
N GLN A 432 -14.24 -38.13 -16.54
CA GLN A 432 -15.45 -38.05 -17.35
C GLN A 432 -15.72 -39.40 -18.01
N ALA A 433 -16.99 -39.81 -18.11
CA ALA A 433 -17.34 -41.02 -18.83
C ALA A 433 -18.72 -40.92 -19.46
N ASN A 434 -18.87 -41.44 -20.68
CA ASN A 434 -20.15 -41.62 -21.36
C ASN A 434 -20.52 -43.10 -21.32
N GLU A 435 -21.58 -43.41 -20.60
CA GLU A 435 -22.22 -44.71 -20.51
C GLU A 435 -23.37 -44.75 -21.52
N GLN A 436 -23.54 -45.86 -22.24
CA GLN A 436 -24.62 -46.04 -23.21
C GLN A 436 -25.26 -47.42 -22.97
N GLY A 437 -26.55 -47.43 -22.61
CA GLY A 437 -27.28 -48.66 -22.28
C GLY A 437 -26.65 -49.45 -21.12
N GLY A 438 -26.13 -48.77 -20.10
CA GLY A 438 -25.47 -49.40 -18.95
C GLY A 438 -24.00 -49.74 -19.15
N ILE A 439 -23.44 -49.50 -20.34
CA ILE A 439 -22.07 -49.92 -20.71
C ILE A 439 -21.23 -48.70 -21.07
N ILE A 440 -20.10 -48.52 -20.40
CA ILE A 440 -19.06 -47.56 -20.79
C ILE A 440 -18.12 -48.28 -21.77
N ARG A 441 -18.17 -47.91 -23.06
CA ARG A 441 -17.34 -48.57 -24.07
C ARG A 441 -15.92 -47.98 -24.09
N LYS A 442 -14.96 -48.77 -24.58
CA LYS A 442 -13.58 -48.31 -24.80
C LYS A 442 -13.62 -47.07 -25.69
N GLY A 443 -13.11 -45.95 -25.19
CA GLY A 443 -13.13 -44.67 -25.88
C GLY A 443 -14.00 -43.59 -25.28
N GLN A 444 -14.93 -43.99 -24.41
CA GLN A 444 -15.95 -43.11 -23.85
C GLN A 444 -15.61 -42.59 -22.45
N ALA A 445 -14.44 -42.91 -21.90
CA ALA A 445 -13.98 -42.41 -20.61
C ALA A 445 -12.66 -41.64 -20.75
N SER A 446 -12.53 -40.61 -19.93
CA SER A 446 -11.30 -39.88 -19.72
C SER A 446 -11.07 -39.64 -18.23
N THR A 447 -9.80 -39.54 -17.83
CA THR A 447 -9.42 -39.22 -16.47
C THR A 447 -8.13 -38.43 -16.49
N VAL A 448 -8.16 -37.26 -15.87
CA VAL A 448 -7.00 -36.40 -15.66
C VAL A 448 -6.67 -36.43 -14.18
N GLN A 449 -5.44 -36.80 -13.84
CA GLN A 449 -4.92 -36.74 -12.47
C GLN A 449 -3.77 -35.76 -12.44
N ASN A 450 -3.72 -34.91 -11.42
CA ASN A 450 -2.62 -33.99 -11.18
C ASN A 450 -2.10 -34.18 -9.76
N TYR A 451 -0.78 -34.25 -9.65
CA TYR A 451 -0.04 -34.30 -8.41
C TYR A 451 0.91 -33.11 -8.43
N ASN A 452 0.82 -32.24 -7.44
CA ASN A 452 1.72 -31.11 -7.28
C ASN A 452 2.30 -31.17 -5.86
N LEU A 453 3.62 -31.17 -5.78
CA LEU A 453 4.36 -31.04 -4.54
C LEU A 453 5.20 -29.77 -4.67
N ALA A 454 4.94 -28.77 -3.84
CA ALA A 454 5.68 -27.52 -3.79
C ALA A 454 6.31 -27.34 -2.42
N HIS A 455 7.60 -26.99 -2.39
CA HIS A 455 8.37 -26.75 -1.19
C HIS A 455 9.08 -25.41 -1.28
N THR A 456 8.92 -24.60 -0.24
CA THR A 456 9.58 -23.29 -0.12
C THR A 456 10.35 -23.24 1.18
N VAL A 457 11.65 -22.95 1.10
CA VAL A 457 12.52 -22.70 2.25
C VAL A 457 12.94 -21.24 2.23
N SER A 458 12.58 -20.47 3.27
CA SER A 458 12.93 -19.05 3.38
C SER A 458 14.01 -18.82 4.44
N PHE A 459 15.20 -18.43 4.01
CA PHE A 459 16.30 -18.01 4.88
C PHE A 459 16.14 -16.54 5.24
N LEU A 460 15.52 -16.23 6.39
CA LEU A 460 15.24 -14.85 6.78
C LEU A 460 16.50 -13.98 6.96
N ALA A 461 17.59 -14.54 7.49
CA ALA A 461 18.83 -13.80 7.73
C ALA A 461 19.48 -13.29 6.44
N THR A 462 19.47 -14.12 5.38
CA THR A 462 20.04 -13.76 4.07
C THR A 462 19.01 -13.23 3.08
N LYS A 463 17.72 -13.26 3.47
CA LYS A 463 16.56 -12.84 2.66
C LYS A 463 16.48 -13.58 1.32
N VAL A 464 16.85 -14.85 1.34
CA VAL A 464 16.80 -15.77 0.19
C VAL A 464 15.67 -16.77 0.42
N ALA A 465 14.85 -17.04 -0.59
CA ALA A 465 13.92 -18.16 -0.57
C ALA A 465 14.17 -19.10 -1.75
N LEU A 466 14.34 -20.38 -1.45
CA LEU A 466 14.47 -21.45 -2.43
C LEU A 466 13.11 -22.11 -2.61
N ASN A 467 12.70 -22.26 -3.86
CA ASN A 467 11.46 -22.91 -4.25
C ASN A 467 11.80 -24.13 -5.08
N SER A 468 11.21 -25.27 -4.73
CA SER A 468 11.21 -26.47 -5.56
C SER A 468 9.79 -26.93 -5.76
N SER A 469 9.48 -27.43 -6.94
CA SER A 469 8.20 -28.09 -7.18
C SER A 469 8.34 -29.27 -8.14
N LEU A 470 7.51 -30.27 -7.90
CA LEU A 470 7.30 -31.41 -8.76
C LEU A 470 5.83 -31.44 -9.15
N ASN A 471 5.59 -31.63 -10.43
CA ASN A 471 4.27 -31.71 -11.02
C ASN A 471 4.21 -33.00 -11.84
N TYR A 472 3.17 -33.78 -11.65
CA TYR A 472 2.89 -34.93 -12.48
C TYR A 472 1.42 -34.89 -12.88
N THR A 473 1.18 -34.86 -14.18
CA THR A 473 -0.16 -34.92 -14.76
C THR A 473 -0.26 -36.20 -15.57
N ASN A 474 -1.28 -37.00 -15.31
CA ASN A 474 -1.61 -38.16 -16.10
C ASN A 474 -2.98 -37.94 -16.73
N ASN A 475 -3.06 -38.02 -18.05
CA ASN A 475 -4.27 -37.81 -18.82
C ASN A 475 -4.55 -39.06 -19.66
N GLN A 476 -5.57 -39.78 -19.25
CA GLN A 476 -6.10 -40.93 -19.98
C GLN A 476 -7.33 -40.47 -20.73
N VAL A 477 -7.32 -40.56 -22.06
CA VAL A 477 -8.50 -40.31 -22.91
C VAL A 477 -8.61 -41.46 -23.88
N SER A 478 -9.71 -42.22 -23.82
CA SER A 478 -9.92 -43.34 -24.75
C SER A 478 -8.79 -44.38 -24.67
N ARG A 479 -7.99 -44.54 -25.73
CA ARG A 479 -6.80 -45.41 -25.80
C ARG A 479 -5.48 -44.64 -25.63
N ASN A 480 -5.55 -43.32 -25.51
CA ASN A 480 -4.38 -42.46 -25.43
C ASN A 480 -4.08 -42.18 -23.97
N ASN A 481 -2.85 -42.48 -23.58
CA ASN A 481 -2.35 -42.16 -22.25
C ASN A 481 -1.22 -41.16 -22.42
N ASN A 482 -1.46 -39.93 -21.97
CA ASN A 482 -0.48 -38.86 -22.00
C ASN A 482 -0.08 -38.56 -20.56
N SER A 483 1.21 -38.64 -20.27
CA SER A 483 1.74 -38.25 -18.97
C SER A 483 2.73 -37.11 -19.12
N SER A 484 2.67 -36.15 -18.22
CA SER A 484 3.55 -34.99 -18.18
C SER A 484 4.18 -34.90 -16.80
N MET A 485 5.50 -34.95 -16.74
CA MET A 485 6.26 -34.72 -15.51
C MET A 485 7.03 -33.42 -15.63
N GLY A 486 6.88 -32.56 -14.64
CA GLY A 486 7.54 -31.27 -14.57
C GLY A 486 8.26 -31.07 -13.26
N ALA A 487 9.52 -30.69 -13.30
CA ALA A 487 10.25 -30.20 -12.14
C ALA A 487 10.56 -28.72 -12.33
N SER A 488 10.52 -27.96 -11.24
CA SER A 488 11.11 -26.62 -11.25
C SER A 488 11.85 -26.33 -9.96
N VAL A 489 12.93 -25.58 -10.10
CA VAL A 489 13.72 -25.06 -8.99
C VAL A 489 13.94 -23.58 -9.24
N GLY A 490 13.88 -22.79 -8.18
CA GLY A 490 14.13 -21.36 -8.29
C GLY A 490 14.65 -20.79 -6.99
N ALA A 491 15.43 -19.72 -7.13
CA ALA A 491 15.93 -18.95 -6.01
C ALA A 491 15.44 -17.52 -6.16
N SER A 492 14.88 -16.99 -5.08
CA SER A 492 14.49 -15.60 -4.96
C SER A 492 15.33 -14.93 -3.88
N LYS A 493 15.76 -13.69 -4.11
CA LYS A 493 16.56 -12.90 -3.18
C LYS A 493 16.02 -11.49 -3.13
N LYS A 494 15.81 -11.00 -1.90
CA LYS A 494 15.52 -9.58 -1.66
C LYS A 494 16.83 -8.79 -1.55
N LEU A 495 16.97 -7.78 -2.40
CA LEU A 495 18.10 -6.86 -2.54
C LEU A 495 17.65 -5.43 -2.24
N PHE A 496 18.58 -4.48 -2.15
CA PHE A 496 18.30 -3.05 -1.94
C PHE A 496 17.37 -2.76 -0.75
N LYS A 497 17.68 -3.28 0.44
CA LYS A 497 16.86 -3.15 1.65
C LYS A 497 15.40 -3.59 1.41
N ASP A 498 15.22 -4.77 0.82
CA ASP A 498 13.92 -5.39 0.50
C ASP A 498 13.10 -4.72 -0.60
N LYS A 499 13.64 -3.70 -1.27
CA LYS A 499 12.94 -2.99 -2.35
C LYS A 499 12.97 -3.75 -3.68
N LEU A 500 14.01 -4.52 -3.96
CA LEU A 500 14.10 -5.35 -5.17
C LEU A 500 14.00 -6.82 -4.78
N ASN A 501 13.05 -7.56 -5.35
CA ASN A 501 12.98 -9.00 -5.24
C ASN A 501 13.23 -9.62 -6.61
N THR A 502 14.39 -10.26 -6.74
CA THR A 502 14.86 -10.95 -7.95
C THR A 502 14.66 -12.44 -7.78
N ASN A 503 14.03 -13.09 -8.75
CA ASN A 503 13.76 -14.52 -8.77
C ASN A 503 14.23 -15.13 -10.10
N LEU A 504 15.13 -16.10 -10.02
CA LEU A 504 15.58 -16.90 -11.14
C LEU A 504 15.08 -18.33 -10.94
N GLY A 505 14.42 -18.88 -11.95
CA GLY A 505 13.88 -20.22 -11.92
C GLY A 505 14.17 -20.98 -13.19
N PHE A 506 14.41 -22.28 -13.04
CA PHE A 506 14.52 -23.25 -14.11
C PHE A 506 13.36 -24.22 -14.00
N LEU A 507 12.75 -24.52 -15.13
CA LEU A 507 11.73 -25.56 -15.21
C LEU A 507 12.08 -26.52 -16.33
N TYR A 508 11.76 -27.78 -16.12
CA TYR A 508 11.83 -28.81 -17.14
C TYR A 508 10.52 -29.56 -17.09
N ASN A 509 9.83 -29.63 -18.23
CA ASN A 509 8.63 -30.43 -18.40
C ASN A 509 8.87 -31.43 -19.53
N ASN A 510 8.56 -32.70 -19.27
CA ASN A 510 8.56 -33.74 -20.26
C ASN A 510 7.15 -34.32 -20.35
N SER A 511 6.59 -34.34 -21.56
CA SER A 511 5.27 -34.85 -21.87
C SER A 511 5.40 -36.02 -22.85
N GLN A 512 4.98 -37.19 -22.41
CA GLN A 512 4.99 -38.43 -23.19
C GLN A 512 3.56 -38.79 -23.55
N GLY A 513 3.26 -38.88 -24.85
CA GLY A 513 2.04 -39.49 -25.38
C GLY A 513 2.33 -40.83 -26.08
N ASN A 514 1.29 -41.44 -26.65
CA ASN A 514 1.40 -42.73 -27.33
C ASN A 514 2.34 -42.72 -28.55
N MET A 515 2.36 -41.63 -29.32
CA MET A 515 3.14 -41.52 -30.57
C MET A 515 4.18 -40.41 -30.56
N ASN A 516 4.00 -39.39 -29.70
CA ASN A 516 4.85 -38.21 -29.66
C ASN A 516 5.35 -37.99 -28.24
N SER A 517 6.59 -37.54 -28.12
CA SER A 517 7.14 -37.01 -26.89
C SER A 517 7.53 -35.55 -27.11
N SER A 518 7.34 -34.72 -26.10
CA SER A 518 7.79 -33.33 -26.12
C SER A 518 8.45 -32.97 -24.80
N SER A 519 9.50 -32.16 -24.88
CA SER A 519 10.17 -31.61 -23.73
C SER A 519 10.27 -30.10 -23.86
N VAL A 520 10.13 -29.43 -22.73
CA VAL A 520 10.19 -27.98 -22.61
C VAL A 520 11.14 -27.67 -21.47
N PHE A 521 12.27 -27.06 -21.80
CA PHE A 521 13.14 -26.43 -20.82
C PHE A 521 12.83 -24.93 -20.79
N GLY A 522 12.56 -24.39 -19.61
CA GLY A 522 12.23 -22.98 -19.45
C GLY A 522 13.13 -22.29 -18.45
N VAL A 523 13.56 -21.09 -18.80
CA VAL A 523 14.27 -20.17 -17.90
C VAL A 523 13.33 -19.02 -17.59
N LYS A 524 13.11 -18.77 -16.30
CA LYS A 524 12.24 -17.71 -15.79
C LYS A 524 13.05 -16.72 -14.98
N PHE A 525 13.02 -15.46 -15.38
CA PHE A 525 13.63 -14.36 -14.64
C PHE A 525 12.56 -13.34 -14.28
N ASN A 526 12.32 -13.16 -12.99
CA ASN A 526 11.28 -12.27 -12.47
C ASN A 526 11.93 -11.27 -11.53
N ASN A 527 11.72 -9.97 -11.76
CA ASN A 527 12.19 -8.92 -10.88
C ASN A 527 11.01 -8.05 -10.51
N SER A 528 10.85 -7.79 -9.23
CA SER A 528 9.88 -6.84 -8.71
C SER A 528 10.60 -5.78 -7.90
N TYR A 529 10.44 -4.52 -8.25
CA TYR A 529 11.08 -3.38 -7.60
C TYR A 529 10.03 -2.40 -7.07
N VAL A 530 10.08 -2.15 -5.77
CA VAL A 530 9.21 -1.19 -5.07
C VAL A 530 9.98 0.11 -4.86
N MET A 531 9.64 1.13 -5.64
CA MET A 531 10.17 2.48 -5.53
C MET A 531 9.21 3.38 -4.75
N LEU A 532 9.75 4.16 -3.81
CA LEU A 532 8.99 5.11 -2.97
C LEU A 532 7.74 4.48 -2.30
N GLU A 533 7.79 3.19 -1.96
CA GLU A 533 6.72 2.42 -1.29
C GLU A 533 5.38 2.32 -2.05
N ARG A 534 5.28 2.91 -3.24
CA ARG A 534 4.03 3.03 -4.02
C ARG A 534 4.15 2.54 -5.45
N HIS A 535 5.32 2.72 -6.06
CA HIS A 535 5.58 2.36 -7.45
C HIS A 535 6.18 0.96 -7.52
N ASN A 536 5.42 0.01 -8.03
CA ASN A 536 5.83 -1.38 -8.21
C ASN A 536 6.12 -1.62 -9.70
N PHE A 537 7.38 -1.86 -10.01
CA PHE A 537 7.82 -2.30 -11.33
C PHE A 537 8.05 -3.81 -11.29
N SER A 538 7.48 -4.57 -12.22
CA SER A 538 7.68 -6.01 -12.32
C SER A 538 8.06 -6.40 -13.74
N LEU A 539 9.29 -6.87 -13.92
CA LEU A 539 9.78 -7.43 -15.17
C LEU A 539 9.78 -8.96 -15.08
N ASN A 540 9.04 -9.62 -15.96
CA ASN A 540 9.00 -11.08 -16.08
C ASN A 540 9.50 -11.47 -17.47
N ILE A 541 10.58 -12.23 -17.54
CA ILE A 541 11.12 -12.76 -18.78
C ILE A 541 11.08 -14.28 -18.68
N ILE A 542 10.46 -14.90 -19.67
CA ILE A 542 10.39 -16.35 -19.81
C ILE A 542 10.90 -16.71 -21.19
N SER A 543 11.92 -17.56 -21.23
CA SER A 543 12.40 -18.19 -22.45
C SER A 543 12.09 -19.68 -22.38
N MET A 544 11.40 -20.23 -23.38
CA MET A 544 11.12 -21.66 -23.47
C MET A 544 11.79 -22.26 -24.71
N PHE A 545 12.49 -23.36 -24.48
CA PHE A 545 13.13 -24.17 -25.52
C PHE A 545 12.33 -25.45 -25.66
N ARG A 546 11.68 -25.63 -26.82
CA ARG A 546 10.75 -26.73 -27.04
C ARG A 546 11.32 -27.71 -28.05
N SER A 547 11.27 -28.98 -27.68
CA SER A 547 11.65 -30.10 -28.54
C SER A 547 10.50 -31.10 -28.59
N SER A 548 10.26 -31.69 -29.75
CA SER A 548 9.21 -32.67 -29.99
C SER A 548 9.69 -33.66 -31.04
N THR A 549 9.26 -34.92 -30.97
CA THR A 549 9.73 -35.97 -31.89
C THR A 549 9.27 -35.78 -33.34
N ASN A 550 8.15 -35.08 -33.59
CA ASN A 550 7.51 -34.99 -34.91
C ASN A 550 7.22 -33.55 -35.39
N THR A 551 7.81 -32.54 -34.74
CA THR A 551 7.65 -31.13 -35.13
C THR A 551 8.97 -30.40 -35.03
N GLN A 552 9.15 -29.34 -35.82
CA GLN A 552 10.36 -28.52 -35.77
C GLN A 552 10.57 -27.95 -34.36
N LYS A 553 11.82 -27.97 -33.89
CA LYS A 553 12.21 -27.34 -32.62
C LYS A 553 12.05 -25.84 -32.76
N PHE A 554 11.46 -25.23 -31.74
CA PHE A 554 11.25 -23.80 -31.71
C PHE A 554 11.53 -23.25 -30.32
N ASN A 555 11.85 -21.96 -30.28
CA ASN A 555 12.01 -21.20 -29.07
C ASN A 555 10.99 -20.07 -29.03
N ASP A 556 10.57 -19.75 -27.83
CA ASP A 556 9.73 -18.59 -27.57
C ASP A 556 10.32 -17.76 -26.43
N LEU A 557 10.26 -16.44 -26.59
CA LEU A 557 10.66 -15.47 -25.60
C LEU A 557 9.45 -14.57 -25.32
N THR A 558 9.02 -14.54 -24.07
CA THR A 558 8.03 -13.59 -23.58
C THR A 558 8.67 -12.70 -22.54
N ALA A 559 8.63 -11.39 -22.78
CA ALA A 559 9.03 -10.39 -21.80
C ALA A 559 7.81 -9.52 -21.45
N THR A 560 7.47 -9.46 -20.18
CA THR A 560 6.36 -8.66 -19.66
C THR A 560 6.89 -7.64 -18.68
N LEU A 561 6.71 -6.36 -18.99
CA LEU A 561 6.97 -5.26 -18.08
C LEU A 561 5.64 -4.76 -17.52
N ASN A 562 5.52 -4.81 -16.20
CA ASN A 562 4.40 -4.29 -15.45
C ASN A 562 4.85 -3.10 -14.64
N TYR A 563 4.10 -2.02 -14.70
CA TYR A 563 4.19 -0.92 -13.75
C TYR A 563 2.84 -0.79 -13.06
N SER A 564 2.84 -0.75 -11.74
CA SER A 564 1.64 -0.50 -10.94
C SER A 564 1.97 0.51 -9.84
N CYS A 565 1.18 1.58 -9.73
CA CYS A 565 1.34 2.58 -8.70
C CYS A 565 0.09 2.64 -7.85
N SER A 566 0.21 2.37 -6.55
CA SER A 566 -0.87 2.58 -5.59
C SER A 566 -0.84 4.03 -5.09
N LEU A 567 -1.94 4.73 -5.29
CA LEU A 567 -2.16 6.07 -4.79
C LEU A 567 -2.92 5.93 -3.47
N ASP A 568 -2.24 6.17 -2.35
CA ASP A 568 -2.88 6.20 -1.04
C ASP A 568 -2.80 7.60 -0.45
N LYS A 569 -3.99 8.18 -0.19
CA LYS A 569 -4.18 9.46 0.51
C LYS A 569 -3.31 10.58 -0.06
N ILE A 570 -3.27 10.73 -1.39
CA ILE A 570 -2.79 11.99 -1.95
C ILE A 570 -3.83 13.04 -1.56
N LYS A 571 -3.50 13.80 -0.51
CA LYS A 571 -4.18 15.07 -0.24
C LYS A 571 -3.82 15.96 -1.41
N LEU A 572 -4.72 16.10 -2.39
CA LEU A 572 -4.51 17.17 -3.35
C LEU A 572 -4.49 18.46 -2.54
N PRO A 573 -3.49 19.32 -2.71
CA PRO A 573 -3.55 20.64 -2.12
C PRO A 573 -4.85 21.26 -2.60
N ALA A 574 -5.72 21.64 -1.67
CA ALA A 574 -6.91 22.39 -2.01
C ALA A 574 -6.46 23.56 -2.89
N LYS A 575 -7.10 23.71 -4.06
CA LYS A 575 -6.86 24.83 -4.97
C LYS A 575 -6.99 26.08 -4.11
N LYS A 576 -5.87 26.78 -3.85
CA LYS A 576 -5.93 28.11 -3.22
C LYS A 576 -6.90 28.89 -4.10
N GLU A 577 -8.02 29.32 -3.53
CA GLU A 577 -8.77 30.43 -4.12
C GLU A 577 -7.76 31.53 -4.48
N PRO A 578 -7.93 32.25 -5.60
CA PRO A 578 -7.06 33.39 -5.87
C PRO A 578 -7.10 34.25 -4.62
N LYS A 579 -5.96 34.36 -3.93
CA LYS A 579 -5.86 35.08 -2.66
C LYS A 579 -6.53 36.43 -2.86
N LYS A 580 -7.65 36.65 -2.19
CA LYS A 580 -7.84 37.98 -1.59
C LYS A 580 -6.63 38.16 -0.69
N GLU A 581 -5.85 39.19 -0.98
CA GLU A 581 -4.72 39.61 -0.16
C GLU A 581 -5.09 39.48 1.32
N LYS A 582 -4.46 38.50 1.96
CA LYS A 582 -4.26 38.34 3.40
C LYS A 582 -3.22 37.23 3.59
N GLU A 583 -1.99 37.72 3.71
CA GLU A 583 -0.77 37.17 4.32
C GLU A 583 -0.61 35.65 4.39
N GLU A 584 0.41 35.16 3.68
CA GLU A 584 1.05 33.88 3.96
C GLU A 584 1.55 33.86 5.39
N VAL A 585 1.20 32.82 6.16
CA VAL A 585 2.04 32.43 7.29
C VAL A 585 3.28 31.76 6.69
N LEU A 586 4.22 32.61 6.26
CA LEU A 586 5.63 32.26 6.14
C LEU A 586 6.07 31.74 7.51
N ASN A 587 6.80 30.63 7.51
CA ASN A 587 7.58 30.12 8.63
C ASN A 587 6.80 29.30 9.69
N PRO A 588 6.85 27.95 9.64
CA PRO A 588 6.35 27.12 10.74
C PRO A 588 7.18 27.38 12.01
N ILE A 589 6.50 27.50 13.15
CA ILE A 589 7.13 27.58 14.47
C ILE A 589 7.63 26.18 14.85
N LEU A 590 8.94 26.04 15.00
CA LEU A 590 9.63 24.83 15.44
C LEU A 590 9.92 24.92 16.95
N LYS A 591 10.03 23.75 17.60
CA LYS A 591 10.32 23.63 19.03
C LYS A 591 11.40 22.58 19.28
N ILE A 592 12.46 22.96 19.98
CA ILE A 592 13.61 22.11 20.35
C ILE A 592 13.82 22.19 21.86
N ASN A 593 13.75 21.04 22.53
CA ASN A 593 13.96 20.95 23.97
C ASN A 593 15.37 20.41 24.25
N HIS A 594 16.16 21.13 25.05
CA HIS A 594 17.48 20.69 25.51
C HIS A 594 17.69 21.11 26.98
N LYS A 595 17.93 20.12 27.86
CA LYS A 595 17.91 20.29 29.33
C LYS A 595 16.64 21.02 29.78
N ASP A 596 16.79 22.11 30.53
CA ASP A 596 15.69 22.93 31.06
C ASP A 596 15.27 24.08 30.13
N LYS A 597 15.85 24.17 28.92
CA LYS A 597 15.56 25.23 27.93
C LYS A 597 14.78 24.70 26.74
N THR A 598 13.87 25.55 26.28
CA THR A 598 13.00 25.30 25.13
C THR A 598 13.25 26.41 24.11
N TYR A 599 13.77 26.03 22.94
CA TYR A 599 14.00 26.93 21.80
C TYR A 599 12.78 26.83 20.89
N GLU A 600 11.97 27.88 20.85
CA GLU A 600 10.73 27.95 20.08
C GLU A 600 10.77 29.17 19.15
N GLY A 601 10.40 28.99 17.90
CA GLY A 601 10.41 30.06 16.89
C GLY A 601 10.45 29.51 15.47
N THR A 602 10.41 30.40 14.51
CA THR A 602 10.68 30.06 13.11
C THR A 602 12.10 29.50 12.94
N ARG A 603 12.36 28.80 11.84
CA ARG A 603 13.70 28.27 11.57
C ARG A 603 14.78 29.34 11.61
N ASP A 604 14.53 30.51 11.03
CA ASP A 604 15.47 31.63 11.05
C ASP A 604 15.62 32.24 12.45
N GLU A 605 14.55 32.28 13.25
CA GLU A 605 14.63 32.70 14.65
C GLU A 605 15.46 31.74 15.50
N ILE A 606 15.30 30.42 15.32
CA ILE A 606 16.13 29.43 16.02
C ILE A 606 17.58 29.52 15.54
N ILE A 607 17.83 29.66 14.23
CA ILE A 607 19.18 29.89 13.70
C ILE A 607 19.80 31.14 14.32
N LYS A 608 19.04 32.24 14.43
CA LYS A 608 19.49 33.47 15.06
C LYS A 608 19.80 33.25 16.55
N GLN A 609 18.95 32.55 17.29
CA GLN A 609 19.22 32.19 18.69
C GLN A 609 20.53 31.40 18.84
N LEU A 610 20.81 30.44 17.94
CA LEU A 610 22.07 29.68 17.94
C LEU A 610 23.27 30.54 17.51
N GLN A 611 23.10 31.46 16.56
CA GLN A 611 24.14 32.42 16.16
C GLN A 611 24.47 33.40 17.29
N ASP A 612 23.46 33.88 18.02
CA ASP A 612 23.64 34.74 19.18
C ASP A 612 24.39 34.00 20.30
N MET A 613 24.11 32.70 20.50
CA MET A 613 24.89 31.85 21.41
C MET A 613 26.35 31.66 20.95
N GLN A 614 26.58 31.53 19.64
CA GLN A 614 27.91 31.44 19.05
C GLN A 614 28.71 32.74 19.22
N LEU A 615 28.05 33.89 19.10
CA LEU A 615 28.67 35.20 19.32
C LEU A 615 28.95 35.45 20.80
N ALA A 616 28.14 34.89 21.70
CA ALA A 616 28.28 35.00 23.15
C ALA A 616 29.19 33.92 23.77
N LEU A 617 30.01 33.22 22.97
CA LEU A 617 30.94 32.22 23.48
C LEU A 617 31.95 32.84 24.45
N ARG A 618 32.13 32.19 25.60
CA ARG A 618 33.24 32.47 26.51
C ARG A 618 34.57 32.13 25.82
N PRO A 619 35.69 32.81 26.15
CA PRO A 619 36.99 32.47 25.61
C PRO A 619 37.32 30.98 25.77
N MET A 620 37.55 30.28 24.66
CA MET A 620 37.84 28.85 24.62
C MET A 620 38.86 28.53 23.51
N PRO A 621 39.45 27.32 23.47
CA PRO A 621 40.47 26.99 22.49
C PRO A 621 39.93 27.02 21.06
N LYS A 622 40.78 27.38 20.10
CA LYS A 622 40.38 27.57 18.71
C LYS A 622 39.72 26.33 18.10
N GLU A 623 40.23 25.14 18.42
CA GLU A 623 39.68 23.86 17.93
C GLU A 623 38.21 23.66 18.35
N ASP A 624 37.87 24.02 19.59
CA ASP A 624 36.52 23.92 20.14
C ASP A 624 35.56 24.96 19.55
N VAL A 625 36.07 26.17 19.29
CA VAL A 625 35.30 27.22 18.57
C VAL A 625 35.00 26.77 17.14
N ASP A 626 35.98 26.21 16.45
CA ASP A 626 35.86 25.74 15.07
C ASP A 626 34.88 24.54 14.97
N GLU A 627 34.90 23.63 15.95
CA GLU A 627 33.93 22.52 16.03
C GLU A 627 32.49 23.02 16.21
N LEU A 628 32.26 23.97 17.13
CA LEU A 628 30.95 24.58 17.33
C LEU A 628 30.48 25.34 16.08
N GLN A 629 31.38 26.07 15.43
CA GLN A 629 31.07 26.78 14.19
C GLN A 629 30.68 25.82 13.07
N HIS A 630 31.40 24.70 12.94
CA HIS A 630 31.09 23.67 11.96
C HIS A 630 29.71 23.03 12.21
N LEU A 631 29.37 22.70 13.47
CA LEU A 631 28.05 22.19 13.84
C LEU A 631 26.92 23.20 13.56
N LEU A 632 27.17 24.49 13.80
CA LEU A 632 26.23 25.55 13.48
C LEU A 632 26.00 25.66 11.96
N THR A 633 27.07 25.64 11.16
CA THR A 633 26.99 25.66 9.69
C THR A 633 26.24 24.43 9.15
N LEU A 634 26.48 23.24 9.71
CA LEU A 634 25.72 22.05 9.34
C LEU A 634 24.24 22.18 9.66
N THR A 635 23.90 22.85 10.76
CA THR A 635 22.50 23.10 11.16
C THR A 635 21.82 24.07 10.19
N THR A 636 22.47 25.19 9.84
CA THR A 636 21.90 26.21 8.93
C THR A 636 21.64 25.68 7.51
N LEU A 637 22.55 24.86 6.99
CA LEU A 637 22.50 24.33 5.61
C LEU A 637 21.49 23.17 5.41
N THR A 638 20.83 22.68 6.45
CA THR A 638 20.02 21.44 6.38
C THR A 638 18.61 21.70 5.87
N PRO A 639 18.17 21.21 4.70
CA PRO A 639 16.94 21.67 4.06
C PRO A 639 15.64 21.26 4.79
N ASP A 640 15.65 20.18 5.56
CA ASP A 640 14.46 19.62 6.22
C ASP A 640 14.38 19.92 7.72
N ASP A 641 13.17 20.14 8.23
CA ASP A 641 12.91 20.57 9.62
C ASP A 641 13.26 19.50 10.67
N ASP A 642 13.13 18.22 10.34
CA ASP A 642 13.43 17.13 11.29
C ASP A 642 14.94 16.96 11.49
N SER A 643 15.73 16.95 10.40
CA SER A 643 17.18 16.94 10.50
C SER A 643 17.74 18.26 11.05
N PHE A 644 17.05 19.39 10.81
CA PHE A 644 17.39 20.67 11.44
C PHE A 644 17.32 20.57 12.98
N LYS A 645 16.24 20.00 13.53
CA LYS A 645 16.11 19.80 14.99
C LYS A 645 17.21 18.91 15.55
N GLU A 646 17.56 17.83 14.86
CA GLU A 646 18.62 16.92 15.30
C GLU A 646 19.99 17.60 15.33
N LYS A 647 20.34 18.36 14.29
CA LYS A 647 21.62 19.05 14.21
C LYS A 647 21.72 20.23 15.17
N ALA A 648 20.64 20.99 15.33
CA ALA A 648 20.54 22.02 16.36
C ALA A 648 20.74 21.43 17.77
N LEU A 649 20.16 20.25 18.03
CA LEU A 649 20.38 19.54 19.30
C LEU A 649 21.84 19.12 19.50
N ASN A 650 22.54 18.72 18.44
CA ASN A 650 23.97 18.36 18.51
C ASN A 650 24.84 19.59 18.81
N TYR A 651 24.56 20.74 18.20
CA TYR A 651 25.21 22.01 18.53
C TYR A 651 24.99 22.35 20.01
N LEU A 652 23.75 22.30 20.51
CA LEU A 652 23.43 22.60 21.90
C LEU A 652 24.16 21.68 22.89
N LYS A 653 24.25 20.37 22.60
CA LYS A 653 25.01 19.41 23.41
C LYS A 653 26.50 19.75 23.49
N ALA A 654 27.11 20.10 22.35
CA ALA A 654 28.52 20.47 22.30
C ALA A 654 28.79 21.80 23.03
N TYR A 655 27.91 22.79 22.84
CA TYR A 655 27.97 24.09 23.52
C TYR A 655 27.94 23.92 25.05
N ASP A 656 27.00 23.11 25.55
CA ASP A 656 26.88 22.84 26.97
C ASP A 656 28.08 22.07 27.53
N ALA A 657 28.59 21.07 26.80
CA ALA A 657 29.78 20.33 27.22
C ALA A 657 31.02 21.24 27.38
N ASN A 658 31.21 22.19 26.46
CA ASN A 658 32.31 23.15 26.53
C ASN A 658 32.13 24.15 27.69
N ASN A 659 30.90 24.60 27.95
CA ASN A 659 30.62 25.44 29.11
C ASN A 659 30.80 24.70 30.44
N ASP A 660 30.46 23.40 30.51
CA ASP A 660 30.69 22.59 31.70
C ASP A 660 32.20 22.47 32.00
N ILE A 661 33.05 22.36 30.97
CA ILE A 661 34.52 22.40 31.10
C ILE A 661 34.98 23.77 31.63
N LEU A 662 34.46 24.88 31.08
CA LEU A 662 34.81 26.23 31.54
C LEU A 662 34.38 26.50 32.99
N ASN A 663 33.21 26.03 33.38
CA ASN A 663 32.74 26.17 34.76
C ASN A 663 33.66 25.41 35.73
N LYS A 664 34.15 24.22 35.34
CA LYS A 664 35.16 23.49 36.10
C LYS A 664 36.48 24.27 36.17
N TYR A 665 36.91 24.86 35.06
CA TYR A 665 38.11 25.69 35.03
C TYR A 665 38.05 26.83 36.05
N ASP A 666 36.97 27.62 36.03
CA ASP A 666 36.78 28.73 36.96
C ASP A 666 36.80 28.24 38.42
N SER A 667 36.16 27.10 38.69
CA SER A 667 36.14 26.51 40.04
C SER A 667 37.54 26.07 40.50
N TYR A 668 38.33 25.46 39.63
CA TYR A 668 39.69 24.99 39.94
C TYR A 668 40.67 26.15 40.10
N ILE A 669 40.51 27.23 39.33
CA ILE A 669 41.28 28.46 39.52
C ILE A 669 40.97 29.07 40.88
N LEU A 670 39.70 29.15 41.28
CA LEU A 670 39.33 29.69 42.59
C LEU A 670 39.89 28.84 43.74
N GLU A 671 39.76 27.51 43.62
CA GLU A 671 40.31 26.56 44.59
C GLU A 671 41.83 26.71 44.73
N THR A 672 42.52 26.79 43.58
CA THR A 672 43.97 27.02 43.53
C THR A 672 44.34 28.36 44.16
N ALA A 673 43.63 29.45 43.86
CA ALA A 673 43.90 30.77 44.41
C ALA A 673 43.69 30.82 45.94
N LYS A 674 42.66 30.14 46.47
CA LYS A 674 42.44 30.01 47.92
C LYS A 674 43.58 29.23 48.59
N SER A 675 43.97 28.10 48.02
CA SER A 675 45.11 27.30 48.50
C SER A 675 46.41 28.12 48.51
N LEU A 676 46.70 28.83 47.42
CA LEU A 676 47.89 29.68 47.30
C LEU A 676 47.89 30.83 48.31
N LYS A 677 46.75 31.51 48.50
CA LYS A 677 46.64 32.59 49.49
C LYS A 677 47.05 32.13 50.88
N GLU A 678 46.56 30.97 51.33
CA GLU A 678 46.91 30.41 52.63
C GLU A 678 48.41 30.10 52.75
N GLU A 679 49.00 29.54 51.70
CA GLU A 679 50.45 29.27 51.66
C GLU A 679 51.28 30.55 51.65
N MET A 680 50.81 31.59 50.98
CA MET A 680 51.49 32.88 50.88
C MET A 680 51.47 33.63 52.21
N ILE A 681 50.33 33.63 52.93
CA ILE A 681 50.24 34.20 54.29
C ILE A 681 51.30 33.60 55.22
N ARG A 682 51.51 32.28 55.14
CA ARG A 682 52.52 31.59 55.97
C ARG A 682 53.96 31.97 55.61
N LYS A 683 54.21 32.45 54.38
CA LYS A 683 55.55 32.80 53.90
C LYS A 683 55.89 34.29 54.02
N ASP A 684 54.90 35.18 54.09
CA ASP A 684 55.10 36.65 54.14
C ASP A 684 56.01 37.09 55.29
N GLU A 685 55.79 36.53 56.49
CA GLU A 685 56.62 36.82 57.67
C GLU A 685 58.10 36.47 57.44
N GLY A 686 58.39 35.36 56.75
CA GLY A 686 59.75 34.94 56.45
C GLY A 686 60.47 35.92 55.53
N TYR A 687 59.79 36.42 54.50
CA TYR A 687 60.34 37.43 53.59
C TYR A 687 60.52 38.80 54.27
N GLU A 688 59.58 39.22 55.13
CA GLU A 688 59.66 40.49 55.86
C GLU A 688 60.83 40.47 56.86
N ASN A 689 60.95 39.40 57.64
CA ASN A 689 62.05 39.23 58.61
C ASN A 689 63.42 39.28 57.94
N ASP A 690 63.58 38.60 56.80
CA ASP A 690 64.81 38.60 56.01
C ASP A 690 65.22 40.02 55.57
N TYR A 691 64.26 40.85 55.16
CA TYR A 691 64.48 42.23 54.75
C TYR A 691 64.73 43.15 55.95
N VAL A 692 63.93 43.07 57.02
CA VAL A 692 64.09 43.86 58.26
C VAL A 692 65.48 43.64 58.86
N MET A 693 65.95 42.39 58.92
CA MET A 693 67.29 42.06 59.41
C MET A 693 68.40 42.67 58.55
N ALA A 694 68.20 42.73 57.23
CA ALA A 694 69.15 43.38 56.32
C ALA A 694 69.10 44.93 56.45
N LEU A 695 67.92 45.52 56.59
CA LEU A 695 67.72 46.96 56.80
C LEU A 695 68.30 47.42 58.14
N GLY A 696 68.08 46.67 59.22
CA GLY A 696 68.65 46.95 60.53
C GLY A 696 70.19 46.97 60.54
N ARG A 697 70.84 46.17 59.67
CA ARG A 697 72.30 46.22 59.47
C ARG A 697 72.76 47.46 58.72
N VAL A 698 71.97 47.94 57.75
CA VAL A 698 72.23 49.18 57.01
C VAL A 698 72.10 50.40 57.93
N ASN A 699 71.02 50.50 58.71
CA ASN A 699 70.75 51.63 59.59
C ASN A 699 71.76 51.75 60.75
N LYS A 700 72.38 50.64 61.18
CA LYS A 700 73.42 50.63 62.23
C LYS A 700 74.82 50.98 61.71
N HIS A 701 75.03 51.10 60.40
CA HIS A 701 76.34 51.40 59.83
C HIS A 701 76.66 52.89 59.96
N LYS A 702 77.90 53.24 60.31
CA LYS A 702 78.34 54.64 60.56
C LYS A 702 78.19 55.58 59.35
N MET A 703 78.06 55.03 58.14
CA MET A 703 77.94 55.77 56.88
C MET A 703 76.49 55.96 56.41
N HIS A 704 75.50 55.56 57.23
CA HIS A 704 74.09 55.74 56.90
C HIS A 704 73.69 57.23 56.91
N GLY A 705 73.09 57.72 55.82
CA GLY A 705 72.65 59.11 55.69
C GLY A 705 73.70 60.11 55.21
N VAL A 706 74.93 59.66 54.89
CA VAL A 706 76.00 60.52 54.34
C VAL A 706 75.88 60.58 52.81
N SER A 707 75.94 61.78 52.24
CA SER A 707 75.94 61.98 50.77
C SER A 707 77.26 61.53 50.16
N GLU A 708 77.23 60.97 48.94
CA GLU A 708 78.43 60.46 48.24
C GLU A 708 79.53 61.54 48.09
N GLN A 709 79.12 62.81 48.03
CA GLN A 709 80.02 63.96 47.90
C GLN A 709 80.79 64.27 49.19
N ASP A 710 80.30 63.80 50.35
CA ASP A 710 80.86 64.09 51.68
C ASP A 710 81.69 62.91 52.25
N VAL A 711 81.96 61.89 51.42
CA VAL A 711 82.65 60.66 51.86
C VAL A 711 84.16 60.86 51.99
N THR A 712 84.67 60.83 53.21
CA THR A 712 86.12 60.87 53.52
C THR A 712 86.76 59.48 53.62
N ASP A 713 86.02 58.44 54.05
CA ASP A 713 86.49 57.04 54.14
C ASP A 713 85.79 56.14 53.10
N LYS A 714 86.51 55.91 51.99
CA LYS A 714 86.02 55.09 50.87
C LYS A 714 85.88 53.61 51.19
N VAL A 715 86.64 53.05 52.15
CA VAL A 715 86.60 51.61 52.47
C VAL A 715 85.33 51.29 53.24
N SER A 716 85.02 52.10 54.26
CA SER A 716 83.79 51.99 55.05
C SER A 716 82.55 52.32 54.22
N TYR A 717 82.64 53.26 53.27
CA TYR A 717 81.55 53.53 52.33
C TYR A 717 81.28 52.33 51.39
N ASN A 718 82.31 51.65 50.89
CA ASN A 718 82.13 50.43 50.08
C ASN A 718 81.52 49.25 50.86
N SER A 719 81.83 49.07 52.15
CA SER A 719 81.17 48.04 52.98
C SER A 719 79.71 48.38 53.23
N TYR A 720 79.39 49.67 53.41
CA TYR A 720 78.02 50.17 53.48
C TYR A 720 77.25 49.86 52.19
N LEU A 721 77.81 50.18 51.01
CA LEU A 721 77.18 49.90 49.72
C LEU A 721 76.89 48.39 49.52
N LYS A 722 77.77 47.49 50.00
CA LYS A 722 77.51 46.03 49.97
C LYS A 722 76.35 45.63 50.88
N LEU A 723 76.17 46.28 52.03
CA LEU A 723 75.02 46.05 52.90
C LEU A 723 73.73 46.59 52.27
N VAL A 724 73.80 47.75 51.61
CA VAL A 724 72.69 48.32 50.83
C VAL A 724 72.29 47.38 49.68
N ASP A 725 73.25 46.82 48.93
CA ASP A 725 72.99 45.82 47.88
C ASP A 725 72.32 44.55 48.44
N ARG A 726 72.82 44.01 49.58
CA ARG A 726 72.19 42.85 50.24
C ARG A 726 70.76 43.16 50.69
N LYS A 727 70.53 44.35 51.26
CA LYS A 727 69.19 44.82 51.64
C LYS A 727 68.29 44.90 50.41
N ASN A 728 68.75 45.50 49.31
CA ASN A 728 68.00 45.58 48.05
C ASN A 728 67.69 44.19 47.46
N LYS A 729 68.63 43.23 47.54
CA LYS A 729 68.42 41.83 47.13
C LYS A 729 67.39 41.08 47.97
N LYS A 730 67.20 41.47 49.24
CA LYS A 730 66.16 40.91 50.13
C LYS A 730 64.82 41.64 50.02
N LEU A 731 64.86 42.91 49.63
CA LEU A 731 63.69 43.73 49.34
C LEU A 731 62.89 43.20 48.15
N GLN A 732 63.58 42.85 47.06
CA GLN A 732 62.93 42.42 45.81
C GLN A 732 62.02 41.20 45.98
N PRO A 733 62.43 40.08 46.60
CA PRO A 733 61.54 38.94 46.87
C PRO A 733 60.33 39.28 47.73
N LEU A 734 60.48 40.16 48.73
CA LEU A 734 59.38 40.59 49.59
C LEU A 734 58.35 41.42 48.81
N LEU A 735 58.81 42.36 47.99
CA LEU A 735 57.93 43.17 47.13
C LEU A 735 57.18 42.30 46.12
N VAL A 736 57.89 41.39 45.44
CA VAL A 736 57.31 40.43 44.50
C VAL A 736 56.29 39.53 45.20
N HIS A 737 56.62 38.96 46.37
CA HIS A 737 55.73 38.10 47.14
C HIS A 737 54.44 38.82 47.53
N ARG A 738 54.54 40.06 48.04
CA ARG A 738 53.37 40.83 48.48
C ARG A 738 52.51 41.33 47.34
N TRP A 739 53.14 41.69 46.22
CA TRP A 739 52.41 42.02 45.01
C TRP A 739 51.61 40.80 44.53
N MET A 740 52.25 39.63 44.43
CA MET A 740 51.56 38.39 44.08
C MET A 740 50.47 38.04 45.11
N TYR A 741 50.72 38.23 46.40
CA TYR A 741 49.75 37.95 47.45
C TYR A 741 48.50 38.81 47.29
N ASN A 742 48.65 40.10 47.00
CA ASN A 742 47.52 41.00 46.77
C ASN A 742 46.68 40.53 45.57
N GLU A 743 47.31 40.18 44.46
CA GLU A 743 46.63 39.68 43.26
C GLU A 743 45.92 38.34 43.50
N ILE A 744 46.60 37.37 44.13
CA ILE A 744 46.02 36.07 44.49
C ILE A 744 44.90 36.25 45.54
N ALA A 745 45.04 37.19 46.46
CA ALA A 745 44.00 37.50 47.44
C ALA A 745 42.74 38.07 46.78
N ILE A 746 42.90 38.97 45.79
CA ILE A 746 41.79 39.46 44.96
C ILE A 746 41.11 38.28 44.25
N LEU A 747 41.86 37.41 43.59
CA LEU A 747 41.31 36.22 42.93
C LEU A 747 40.57 35.29 43.89
N SER A 748 41.15 34.98 45.05
CA SER A 748 40.57 34.07 46.04
C SER A 748 39.24 34.55 46.65
N ASN A 749 39.04 35.86 46.66
CA ASN A 749 37.85 36.52 47.19
C ASN A 749 36.83 36.84 46.09
N THR A 750 37.16 36.62 44.83
CA THR A 750 36.25 36.85 43.70
C THR A 750 35.24 35.69 43.62
N PRO A 751 33.93 35.96 43.50
CA PRO A 751 32.93 34.93 43.21
C PRO A 751 33.30 34.13 41.94
N VAL A 752 33.02 32.82 41.92
CA VAL A 752 33.40 31.91 40.79
C VAL A 752 32.88 32.45 39.45
N ASP A 753 31.67 33.00 39.42
CA ASP A 753 31.02 33.57 38.24
C ASP A 753 31.67 34.85 37.71
N GLN A 754 32.53 35.49 38.52
CA GLN A 754 33.23 36.72 38.19
C GLN A 754 34.74 36.52 38.00
N ILE A 755 35.27 35.34 38.33
CA ILE A 755 36.72 35.10 38.32
C ILE A 755 37.33 35.30 36.94
N SER A 756 36.62 34.91 35.89
CA SER A 756 37.02 35.06 34.49
C SER A 756 37.10 36.51 34.00
N LYS A 757 36.58 37.49 34.76
CA LYS A 757 36.66 38.92 34.45
C LYS A 757 37.93 39.60 34.99
N ASN A 758 38.74 38.90 35.79
CA ASN A 758 39.99 39.45 36.27
C ASN A 758 40.97 39.68 35.10
N GLU A 759 41.49 40.90 34.98
CA GLU A 759 42.32 41.32 33.84
C GLU A 759 43.62 40.50 33.72
N ASN A 760 44.29 40.25 34.85
CA ASN A 760 45.53 39.48 34.90
C ASN A 760 45.29 38.00 34.59
N LEU A 761 44.18 37.43 35.09
CA LEU A 761 43.78 36.06 34.78
C LEU A 761 43.42 35.89 33.30
N SER A 762 42.87 36.91 32.64
CA SER A 762 42.57 36.85 31.20
C SER A 762 43.81 36.58 30.34
N ALA A 763 44.97 37.15 30.72
CA ALA A 763 46.23 36.87 30.05
C ALA A 763 46.72 35.43 30.29
N PHE A 764 46.60 34.93 31.52
CA PHE A 764 46.88 33.52 31.85
C PHE A 764 45.99 32.55 31.06
N ASN A 765 44.69 32.84 30.98
CA ASN A 765 43.71 32.03 30.27
C ASN A 765 44.04 31.93 28.77
N LYS A 766 44.57 32.98 28.15
CA LYS A 766 44.96 32.94 26.73
C LYS A 766 46.05 31.91 26.45
N GLU A 767 46.94 31.66 27.40
CA GLU A 767 48.06 30.73 27.24
C GLU A 767 47.66 29.30 27.66
N GLU A 768 46.90 29.17 28.75
CA GLU A 768 46.78 27.88 29.45
C GLU A 768 45.44 27.16 29.31
N LEU A 769 44.41 27.86 28.79
CA LEU A 769 43.07 27.29 28.68
C LEU A 769 42.99 26.16 27.64
N GLY A 770 43.85 26.18 26.62
CA GLY A 770 44.01 25.07 25.66
C GLY A 770 44.48 23.77 26.31
N ASP A 771 45.54 23.86 27.13
CA ASP A 771 46.08 22.71 27.86
C ASP A 771 45.06 22.15 28.86
N PHE A 772 44.28 23.02 29.51
CA PHE A 772 43.21 22.58 30.41
C PHE A 772 42.13 21.78 29.67
N PHE A 773 41.62 22.30 28.54
CA PHE A 773 40.63 21.59 27.72
C PHE A 773 41.13 20.21 27.29
N LYS A 774 42.40 20.12 26.90
CA LYS A 774 43.04 18.84 26.56
C LYS A 774 43.04 17.87 27.74
N MET A 775 43.42 18.31 28.94
CA MET A 775 43.42 17.47 30.14
C MET A 775 42.03 16.98 30.54
N MET A 776 41.00 17.81 30.36
CA MET A 776 39.61 17.44 30.63
C MET A 776 39.10 16.41 29.61
N LYS A 777 39.44 16.55 28.33
CA LYS A 777 39.10 15.57 27.27
C LYS A 777 39.83 14.23 27.47
N GLU A 778 41.07 14.26 27.95
CA GLU A 778 41.87 13.09 28.33
C GLU A 778 41.42 12.43 29.65
N LYS A 779 40.43 13.02 30.35
CA LYS A 779 39.86 12.53 31.62
C LYS A 779 40.90 12.38 32.74
N LYS A 780 41.85 13.32 32.85
CA LYS A 780 42.76 13.39 34.00
C LYS A 780 41.99 13.60 35.31
N THR A 781 42.58 13.18 36.43
CA THR A 781 41.98 13.37 37.76
C THR A 781 42.01 14.83 38.18
N ASP A 782 40.99 15.27 38.92
CA ASP A 782 40.85 16.66 39.36
C ASP A 782 42.08 17.16 40.13
N ALA A 783 42.63 16.33 41.02
CA ALA A 783 43.83 16.66 41.78
C ALA A 783 45.07 16.92 40.90
N ALA A 784 45.26 16.15 39.82
CA ALA A 784 46.39 16.34 38.91
C ALA A 784 46.25 17.63 38.10
N VAL A 785 45.01 17.99 37.74
CA VAL A 785 44.72 19.23 36.99
C VAL A 785 44.93 20.45 37.89
N ILE A 786 44.48 20.41 39.14
CA ILE A 786 44.65 21.51 40.10
C ILE A 786 46.13 21.77 40.41
N GLU A 787 46.94 20.71 40.62
CA GLU A 787 48.38 20.88 40.85
C GLU A 787 49.11 21.48 39.64
N GLU A 788 48.75 21.07 38.42
CA GLU A 788 49.31 21.64 37.20
C GLU A 788 48.95 23.14 37.06
N ILE A 789 47.69 23.49 37.31
CA ILE A 789 47.22 24.89 37.34
C ILE A 789 48.02 25.68 38.38
N LYS A 790 48.22 25.14 39.58
CA LYS A 790 48.96 25.78 40.66
C LYS A 790 50.39 26.14 40.27
N ILE A 791 51.12 25.20 39.66
CA ILE A 791 52.51 25.43 39.19
C ILE A 791 52.55 26.55 38.15
N LYS A 792 51.66 26.49 37.16
CA LYS A 792 51.60 27.47 36.07
C LYS A 792 51.16 28.85 36.57
N LEU A 793 50.20 28.90 37.49
CA LEU A 793 49.66 30.14 38.06
C LEU A 793 50.71 30.85 38.92
N ILE A 794 51.48 30.13 39.75
CA ILE A 794 52.60 30.70 40.52
C ILE A 794 53.61 31.35 39.57
N ARG A 795 54.01 30.64 38.52
CA ARG A 795 54.99 31.13 37.54
C ARG A 795 54.49 32.38 36.83
N PHE A 796 53.24 32.37 36.38
CA PHE A 796 52.63 33.52 35.69
C PHE A 796 52.61 34.78 36.57
N TYR A 797 52.08 34.67 37.80
CA TYR A 797 52.01 35.82 38.70
C TYR A 797 53.38 36.30 39.17
N HIS A 798 54.36 35.39 39.27
CA HIS A 798 55.75 35.77 39.55
C HIS A 798 56.35 36.61 38.42
N ASP A 799 56.19 36.18 37.17
CA ASP A 799 56.69 36.92 36.01
C ASP A 799 55.97 38.26 35.81
N LEU A 800 54.69 38.32 36.17
CA LEU A 800 53.88 39.53 36.17
C LEU A 800 54.32 40.51 37.27
N ALA A 801 54.65 40.00 38.46
CA ALA A 801 55.16 40.80 39.58
C ALA A 801 56.50 41.46 39.24
N LEU A 802 57.43 40.71 38.61
CA LEU A 802 58.74 41.24 38.20
C LEU A 802 58.62 42.43 37.24
N LYS A 803 57.54 42.52 36.45
CA LYS A 803 57.30 43.62 35.51
C LYS A 803 56.63 44.84 36.16
N ASN A 804 55.83 44.63 37.20
CA ASN A 804 54.95 45.64 37.77
C ASN A 804 55.42 46.23 39.11
N VAL A 805 56.31 45.54 39.83
CA VAL A 805 56.88 46.07 41.08
C VAL A 805 57.83 47.24 40.75
N LYS A 806 57.39 48.46 41.06
CA LYS A 806 58.20 49.69 41.02
C LYS A 806 57.95 50.48 42.29
N GLY A 807 58.89 50.46 43.23
CA GLY A 807 58.80 51.24 44.46
C GLY A 807 59.81 50.82 45.52
N ASP A 808 60.30 51.79 46.29
CA ASP A 808 61.26 51.62 47.39
C ASP A 808 60.58 51.58 48.78
N GLU A 809 59.25 51.70 48.85
CA GLU A 809 58.49 51.74 50.11
C GLU A 809 57.83 50.39 50.44
N VAL A 810 58.03 49.91 51.68
CA VAL A 810 57.50 48.65 52.21
C VAL A 810 56.80 48.91 53.53
N ASP A 811 55.51 48.56 53.63
CA ASP A 811 54.77 48.56 54.89
C ASP A 811 55.14 47.35 55.75
N PHE A 812 55.67 47.53 56.95
CA PHE A 812 55.96 46.41 57.84
C PHE A 812 54.70 45.95 58.57
N LYS A 813 54.35 44.66 58.48
CA LYS A 813 53.14 44.09 59.09
C LYS A 813 53.42 43.35 60.40
N PHE A 814 54.63 42.85 60.60
CA PHE A 814 54.96 41.95 61.71
C PHE A 814 55.87 42.60 62.77
N LEU A 815 56.16 43.90 62.64
CA LEU A 815 56.86 44.67 63.67
C LEU A 815 55.98 44.84 64.91
N LYS A 816 56.34 44.15 66.00
CA LYS A 816 55.92 44.56 67.35
C LYS A 816 56.85 45.66 67.84
N ASN A 817 56.28 46.78 68.28
CA ASN A 817 57.01 47.77 69.08
C ASN A 817 57.65 47.05 70.28
N ASN A 818 58.98 47.05 70.33
CA ASN A 818 59.68 47.08 71.61
C ASN A 818 60.15 48.50 71.83
#